data_AF-A0A7R9BW94-F1
#
_entry.id   AF-A0A7R9BW94-F1
#
_cell.length_a   1.000
_cell.length_b   1.000
_cell.length_c   1.000
_cell.angle_alpha   90.00
_cell.angle_beta   90.00
_cell.angle_gamma   90.00
#
_symmetry.space_group_name_H-M   'P 1'
#
loop_
_entity.id
_entity.type
_entity.pdbx_description
1 polymer ?
#
loop_
_entity_poly.entity_id
_entity_poly.type
_entity_poly.pdbx_seq_one_letter_code
_entity_poly.pdbx_strand_id
1 'polypeptide(L)'
;MCFRFEEKFHLEEKGYPPEQVTFAKAALSNMLGGIGYFYGSSLVQSPYNKAPVFYWPAGLYTAVPSRSFFPRGFLWDEGFHNLLIAQWDRAISKEIIAHWLDLLNVEGWIPREMILGLEASQRVPKEFIVQRNTNANPPTLVLSLHYLLQTVQDSDSAEVDELMYFDKLWPRLVAWYYWFNTTQTGDLPGTYRWRGRDGETKRELNPKTLTSGLDDYPRASHPTELERHLDLRCWMALASKLLGDIASFIGRDARKFSATYEYLRDGQLLDTLHWSPASGTYSDFGLHTKDVSLKREPAQPGQPSVKPELVRVTRSEPKPGFVDSSFGYVSLFPLMLELLQPDSSRLGKLLQDLRNESLLWTPFGLRSLAKTSPLYMQRNTEHDPPYWRGPIWINMNFLVVRALRTYARIEGEYKERAAELYDELRRNVIANVFSEYKRTGYVWEQYDDTTGKGKGCRPDARKFSATYEYLRDGQFLDTLHWSPASGTYSDFGLHTKDVSLKREPAQPGQPSVKPELVRVTRSEPKPGFVDSSFGYVSLFPLMLELLQPDSSRLGKLLQDLRNESLLWTPFGLRSLAKTSPLYMQRNTEHDPPYWRGPIWINMNFLVVRALRTYARIEGEYKERAAELYDELRRNVIANVFSEYKRTGYVWEQYDDTTGKGKGCRPFTGWSSLVVLLMSETF
;
A
#
# COMPACT_ATOMS: atom_id res chain seq x y z
N MET A 1 4.81 -20.20 -10.12
CA MET A 1 5.35 -18.93 -9.56
C MET A 1 6.86 -19.01 -9.28
N CYS A 2 7.38 -20.08 -8.66
CA CYS A 2 8.83 -20.20 -8.35
C CYS A 2 9.75 -20.09 -9.58
N PHE A 3 9.41 -20.71 -10.71
CA PHE A 3 10.24 -20.65 -11.93
C PHE A 3 10.39 -19.23 -12.50
N ARG A 4 9.29 -18.48 -12.66
CA ARG A 4 9.33 -17.10 -13.18
C ARG A 4 10.14 -16.15 -12.29
N PHE A 5 10.17 -16.36 -10.97
CA PHE A 5 10.98 -15.51 -10.07
C PHE A 5 12.47 -15.70 -10.31
N GLU A 6 12.93 -16.95 -10.38
CA GLU A 6 14.35 -17.21 -10.62
C GLU A 6 14.77 -16.78 -12.03
N GLU A 7 13.93 -17.00 -13.04
CA GLU A 7 14.14 -16.54 -14.42
C GLU A 7 14.29 -15.01 -14.52
N LYS A 8 13.65 -14.23 -13.64
CA LYS A 8 13.75 -12.76 -13.67
C LYS A 8 14.91 -12.21 -12.86
N PHE A 9 15.20 -12.79 -11.70
CA PHE A 9 16.15 -12.19 -10.75
C PHE A 9 17.45 -12.98 -10.59
N HIS A 10 17.49 -14.25 -10.98
CA HIS A 10 18.66 -15.13 -10.92
C HIS A 10 19.32 -15.13 -9.54
N LEU A 11 18.54 -15.20 -8.46
CA LEU A 11 19.09 -15.04 -7.11
C LEU A 11 19.79 -16.32 -6.65
N GLU A 12 19.21 -17.49 -6.94
CA GLU A 12 19.84 -18.77 -6.63
C GLU A 12 21.12 -18.94 -7.46
N GLU A 13 21.09 -18.58 -8.75
CA GLU A 13 22.26 -18.57 -9.63
C GLU A 13 23.37 -17.63 -9.13
N LYS A 14 22.99 -16.46 -8.57
CA LYS A 14 23.92 -15.50 -7.94
C LYS A 14 24.41 -15.92 -6.55
N GLY A 15 24.07 -17.13 -6.09
CA GLY A 15 24.55 -17.69 -4.83
C GLY A 15 23.83 -17.18 -3.57
N TYR A 16 22.62 -16.62 -3.71
CA TYR A 16 21.83 -16.21 -2.54
C TYR A 16 21.25 -17.43 -1.79
N PRO A 17 21.30 -17.45 -0.45
CA PRO A 17 20.78 -18.56 0.32
C PRO A 17 19.23 -18.63 0.25
N PRO A 18 18.61 -19.83 0.39
CA PRO A 18 17.17 -20.01 0.24
C PRO A 18 16.30 -19.09 1.11
N GLU A 19 16.74 -18.77 2.34
CA GLU A 19 16.02 -17.83 3.21
C GLU A 19 15.98 -16.41 2.63
N GLN A 20 17.07 -15.94 2.02
CA GLN A 20 17.12 -14.62 1.38
C GLN A 20 16.32 -14.59 0.08
N VAL A 21 16.31 -15.69 -0.69
CA VAL A 21 15.45 -15.83 -1.87
C VAL A 21 13.97 -15.79 -1.46
N THR A 22 13.61 -16.44 -0.35
CA THR A 22 12.25 -16.40 0.21
C THR A 22 11.86 -14.99 0.65
N PHE A 23 12.77 -14.29 1.33
CA PHE A 23 12.60 -12.87 1.67
C PHE A 23 12.37 -12.00 0.42
N ALA A 24 13.18 -12.17 -0.63
CA ALA A 24 13.04 -11.40 -1.87
C ALA A 24 11.69 -11.66 -2.56
N LYS A 25 11.24 -12.92 -2.59
CA LYS A 25 9.89 -13.29 -3.05
C LYS A 25 8.80 -12.60 -2.24
N ALA A 26 8.94 -12.54 -0.91
CA ALA A 26 7.99 -11.85 -0.03
C ALA A 26 7.98 -10.33 -0.25
N ALA A 27 9.14 -9.71 -0.44
CA ALA A 27 9.26 -8.27 -0.71
C ALA A 27 8.57 -7.89 -2.04
N LEU A 28 8.84 -8.64 -3.12
CA LEU A 28 8.17 -8.44 -4.41
C LEU A 28 6.67 -8.69 -4.32
N SER A 29 6.25 -9.78 -3.68
CA SER A 29 4.83 -10.13 -3.56
C SER A 29 4.05 -9.06 -2.79
N ASN A 30 4.63 -8.48 -1.74
CA ASN A 30 4.01 -7.38 -1.01
C ASN A 30 3.97 -6.08 -1.82
N MET A 31 5.00 -5.79 -2.63
CA MET A 31 4.99 -4.65 -3.56
C MET A 31 3.85 -4.78 -4.57
N LEU A 32 3.73 -5.94 -5.23
CA LEU A 32 2.65 -6.22 -6.18
C LEU A 32 1.27 -6.22 -5.49
N GLY A 33 1.17 -6.80 -4.29
CA GLY A 33 -0.06 -6.79 -3.49
C GLY A 33 -0.41 -5.42 -2.89
N GLY A 34 0.47 -4.42 -3.03
CA GLY A 34 0.21 -3.02 -2.73
C GLY A 34 -0.38 -2.24 -3.91
N ILE A 35 -0.43 -2.82 -5.11
CA ILE A 35 -1.05 -2.16 -6.26
C ILE A 35 -2.57 -2.09 -6.04
N GLY A 36 -3.12 -0.89 -6.18
CA GLY A 36 -4.55 -0.61 -6.03
C GLY A 36 -5.09 0.25 -7.16
N TYR A 37 -6.42 0.29 -7.27
CA TYR A 37 -7.13 1.22 -8.12
C TYR A 37 -7.95 2.17 -7.25
N PHE A 38 -7.73 3.47 -7.44
CA PHE A 38 -8.37 4.55 -6.68
C PHE A 38 -9.17 5.43 -7.63
N TYR A 39 -10.31 5.95 -7.19
CA TYR A 39 -11.14 6.84 -8.01
C TYR A 39 -11.75 7.96 -7.17
N GLY A 40 -11.69 9.19 -7.67
CA GLY A 40 -12.25 10.36 -6.99
C GLY A 40 -11.65 11.67 -7.44
N SER A 41 -11.85 12.73 -6.65
CA SER A 41 -11.32 14.07 -6.91
C SER A 41 -10.32 14.49 -5.84
N SER A 42 -9.14 14.96 -6.25
CA SER A 42 -8.20 15.64 -5.37
C SER A 42 -8.70 17.04 -5.01
N LEU A 43 -8.42 17.49 -3.78
CA LEU A 43 -8.67 18.86 -3.35
C LEU A 43 -7.41 19.71 -3.61
N VAL A 44 -7.53 20.75 -4.44
CA VAL A 44 -6.37 21.53 -4.93
C VAL A 44 -6.56 23.02 -4.69
N GLN A 45 -5.51 23.68 -4.23
CA GLN A 45 -5.42 25.14 -4.16
C GLN A 45 -4.34 25.66 -5.12
N SER A 46 -4.70 26.63 -5.95
CA SER A 46 -3.80 27.30 -6.90
C SER A 46 -3.71 28.80 -6.62
N PRO A 47 -2.72 29.52 -7.17
CA PRO A 47 -2.68 30.98 -7.10
C PRO A 47 -3.92 31.66 -7.71
N TYR A 48 -4.67 30.97 -8.57
CA TYR A 48 -5.82 31.51 -9.29
C TYR A 48 -7.16 31.31 -8.56
N ASN A 49 -7.20 30.55 -7.47
CA ASN A 49 -8.42 30.33 -6.69
C ASN A 49 -8.27 30.79 -5.23
N LYS A 50 -9.34 31.38 -4.67
CA LYS A 50 -9.32 31.90 -3.29
C LYS A 50 -9.38 30.80 -2.24
N ALA A 51 -9.99 29.67 -2.56
CA ALA A 51 -10.17 28.53 -1.68
C ALA A 51 -9.85 27.22 -2.43
N PRO A 52 -9.52 26.13 -1.71
CA PRO A 52 -9.33 24.83 -2.33
C PRO A 52 -10.57 24.37 -3.11
N VAL A 53 -10.36 23.82 -4.31
CA VAL A 53 -11.42 23.31 -5.19
C VAL A 53 -11.17 21.85 -5.53
N PHE A 54 -12.23 21.09 -5.79
CA PHE A 54 -12.10 19.73 -6.29
C PHE A 54 -11.66 19.76 -7.76
N TYR A 55 -10.65 18.95 -8.08
CA TYR A 55 -10.30 18.62 -9.47
C TYR A 55 -11.32 17.66 -10.09
N TRP A 56 -11.19 17.44 -11.40
CA TRP A 56 -12.02 16.46 -12.09
C TRP A 56 -11.87 15.06 -11.46
N PRO A 57 -12.93 14.25 -11.41
CA PRO A 57 -12.83 12.86 -10.99
C PRO A 57 -11.88 12.10 -11.93
N ALA A 58 -10.93 11.35 -11.36
CA ALA A 58 -9.98 10.55 -12.12
C ALA A 58 -9.70 9.21 -11.42
N GLY A 59 -9.35 8.21 -12.22
CA GLY A 59 -8.83 6.92 -11.76
C GLY A 59 -7.31 6.95 -11.62
N LEU A 60 -6.78 6.20 -10.67
CA LEU A 60 -5.35 5.97 -10.51
C LEU A 60 -5.09 4.50 -10.18
N TYR A 61 -4.43 3.79 -11.10
CA TYR A 61 -3.86 2.47 -10.87
C TYR A 61 -2.39 2.62 -10.48
N THR A 62 -2.03 2.28 -9.25
CA THR A 62 -0.69 2.58 -8.68
C THR A 62 -0.33 1.66 -7.52
N ALA A 63 0.97 1.45 -7.29
CA ALA A 63 1.46 0.91 -6.03
C ALA A 63 1.30 1.93 -4.88
N VAL A 64 1.38 1.44 -3.63
CA VAL A 64 1.32 2.29 -2.44
C VAL A 64 2.53 2.06 -1.52
N PRO A 65 3.06 3.09 -0.84
CA PRO A 65 4.24 2.93 0.04
C PRO A 65 3.97 1.98 1.22
N SER A 66 2.75 2.00 1.75
CA SER A 66 2.35 1.13 2.85
C SER A 66 0.84 0.91 2.87
N ARG A 67 0.38 -0.33 2.77
CA ARG A 67 -1.05 -0.69 2.87
C ARG A 67 -1.68 -0.27 4.22
N SER A 68 -0.90 -0.24 5.29
CA SER A 68 -1.38 0.12 6.63
C SER A 68 -1.48 1.63 6.83
N PHE A 69 -0.43 2.37 6.47
CA PHE A 69 -0.29 3.80 6.79
C PHE A 69 -0.61 4.72 5.62
N PHE A 70 -0.22 4.31 4.41
CA PHE A 70 -0.24 5.14 3.21
C PHE A 70 -0.92 4.41 2.03
N PRO A 71 -2.20 3.98 2.14
CA PRO A 71 -2.87 3.25 1.06
C PRO A 71 -3.36 4.20 -0.05
N ARG A 72 -2.43 4.92 -0.68
CA ARG A 72 -2.68 5.91 -1.73
C ARG A 72 -1.40 6.18 -2.53
N GLY A 73 -1.54 6.76 -3.71
CA GLY A 73 -0.42 7.07 -4.59
C GLY A 73 0.41 8.26 -4.09
N PHE A 74 1.74 8.11 -4.12
CA PHE A 74 2.70 9.19 -3.91
C PHE A 74 3.64 9.27 -5.12
N LEU A 75 3.73 10.44 -5.73
CA LEU A 75 4.35 10.61 -7.05
C LEU A 75 5.82 10.20 -7.07
N TRP A 76 6.59 10.64 -6.06
CA TRP A 76 8.02 10.32 -6.03
C TRP A 76 8.32 8.90 -5.53
N ASP A 77 7.47 8.30 -4.69
CA ASP A 77 7.60 6.89 -4.30
C ASP A 77 7.40 5.97 -5.51
N GLU A 78 6.47 6.31 -6.40
CA GLU A 78 6.08 5.43 -7.50
C GLU A 78 7.23 5.13 -8.48
N GLY A 79 8.13 6.08 -8.72
CA GLY A 79 9.32 5.79 -9.54
C GLY A 79 10.19 4.67 -8.96
N PHE A 80 10.31 4.58 -7.63
CA PHE A 80 11.05 3.50 -6.98
C PHE A 80 10.25 2.18 -6.94
N HIS A 81 8.95 2.23 -6.68
CA HIS A 81 8.09 1.05 -6.77
C HIS A 81 8.16 0.44 -8.18
N ASN A 82 7.98 1.31 -9.17
CA ASN A 82 7.82 0.90 -10.54
C ASN A 82 9.12 0.42 -11.18
N LEU A 83 10.29 0.80 -10.65
CA LEU A 83 11.57 0.17 -11.01
C LEU A 83 11.59 -1.33 -10.70
N LEU A 84 11.00 -1.76 -9.58
CA LEU A 84 10.90 -3.19 -9.24
C LEU A 84 9.78 -3.87 -10.04
N ILE A 85 8.64 -3.20 -10.19
CA ILE A 85 7.49 -3.74 -10.95
C ILE A 85 7.87 -3.95 -12.42
N ALA A 86 8.57 -3.00 -13.05
CA ALA A 86 9.00 -3.10 -14.46
C ALA A 86 9.88 -4.33 -14.73
N GLN A 87 10.73 -4.73 -13.77
CA GLN A 87 11.57 -5.92 -13.89
C GLN A 87 10.74 -7.22 -13.81
N TRP A 88 9.63 -7.20 -13.09
CA TRP A 88 8.73 -8.34 -12.98
C TRP A 88 7.74 -8.43 -14.14
N ASP A 89 7.08 -7.30 -14.46
CA ASP A 89 6.03 -7.19 -15.46
C ASP A 89 5.96 -5.76 -16.05
N ARG A 90 6.42 -5.63 -17.30
CA ARG A 90 6.46 -4.35 -18.03
C ARG A 90 5.06 -3.83 -18.35
N ALA A 91 4.07 -4.69 -18.57
CA ALA A 91 2.72 -4.24 -18.91
C ALA A 91 2.07 -3.52 -17.73
N ILE A 92 2.16 -4.11 -16.54
CA ILE A 92 1.69 -3.46 -15.29
C ILE A 92 2.40 -2.13 -15.08
N SER A 93 3.72 -2.10 -15.28
CA SER A 93 4.52 -0.87 -15.12
C SER A 93 4.07 0.26 -16.05
N LYS A 94 3.76 -0.06 -17.30
CA LYS A 94 3.28 0.91 -18.30
C LYS A 94 1.89 1.46 -17.96
N GLU A 95 0.97 0.60 -17.53
CA GLU A 95 -0.36 1.01 -17.08
C GLU A 95 -0.29 2.00 -15.90
N ILE A 96 0.58 1.73 -14.92
CA ILE A 96 0.81 2.63 -13.78
C ILE A 96 1.31 3.99 -14.26
N ILE A 97 2.34 4.04 -15.11
CA ILE A 97 2.90 5.31 -15.62
C ILE A 97 1.84 6.09 -16.39
N ALA A 98 1.08 5.42 -17.25
CA ALA A 98 0.01 6.05 -18.02
C ALA A 98 -1.03 6.71 -17.11
N HIS A 99 -1.50 6.00 -16.08
CA HIS A 99 -2.46 6.54 -15.10
C HIS A 99 -1.89 7.75 -14.34
N TRP A 100 -0.62 7.74 -13.96
CA TRP A 100 0.01 8.91 -13.34
C TRP A 100 0.07 10.12 -14.27
N LEU A 101 0.42 9.91 -15.54
CA LEU A 101 0.49 10.99 -16.53
C LEU A 101 -0.91 11.49 -16.95
N ASP A 102 -1.95 10.68 -16.82
CA ASP A 102 -3.34 11.10 -17.04
C ASP A 102 -3.84 12.12 -15.99
N LEU A 103 -3.16 12.21 -14.85
CA LEU A 103 -3.46 13.18 -13.79
C LEU A 103 -2.86 14.58 -14.01
N LEU A 104 -2.10 14.77 -15.10
CA LEU A 104 -1.58 16.08 -15.48
C LEU A 104 -2.72 17.08 -15.68
N ASN A 105 -2.65 18.21 -14.99
CA ASN A 105 -3.53 19.34 -15.29
C ASN A 105 -3.08 20.09 -16.55
N VAL A 106 -3.87 21.09 -16.94
CA VAL A 106 -3.59 21.92 -18.14
C VAL A 106 -2.24 22.65 -18.08
N GLU A 107 -1.67 22.84 -16.88
CA GLU A 107 -0.36 23.48 -16.70
C GLU A 107 0.80 22.48 -16.80
N GLY A 108 0.52 21.18 -16.80
CA GLY A 108 1.54 20.13 -16.74
C GLY A 108 1.94 19.73 -15.31
N TRP A 109 1.12 19.99 -14.31
CA TRP A 109 1.35 19.60 -12.91
C TRP A 109 0.61 18.32 -12.52
N ILE A 110 1.25 17.51 -11.67
CA ILE A 110 0.67 16.31 -11.04
C ILE A 110 0.73 16.50 -9.52
N PRO A 111 -0.37 16.27 -8.77
CA PRO A 111 -0.34 16.29 -7.32
C PRO A 111 0.64 15.26 -6.74
N ARG A 112 1.44 15.66 -5.74
CA ARG A 112 2.43 14.79 -5.12
C ARG A 112 1.83 13.61 -4.36
N GLU A 113 0.63 13.80 -3.80
CA GLU A 113 -0.08 12.82 -2.98
C GLU A 113 -1.53 12.74 -3.46
N MET A 114 -1.94 11.55 -3.90
CA MET A 114 -3.21 11.32 -4.59
C MET A 114 -4.27 10.82 -3.62
N ILE A 115 -5.04 11.77 -3.07
CA ILE A 115 -6.09 11.50 -2.08
C ILE A 115 -7.45 11.49 -2.79
N LEU A 116 -7.81 10.32 -3.32
CA LEU A 116 -8.98 10.14 -4.18
C LEU A 116 -10.12 9.46 -3.41
N GLY A 117 -11.18 10.23 -3.12
CA GLY A 117 -12.39 9.73 -2.46
C GLY A 117 -12.34 9.74 -0.94
N LEU A 118 -13.49 9.40 -0.33
CA LEU A 118 -13.69 9.49 1.12
C LEU A 118 -12.75 8.55 1.88
N GLU A 119 -12.61 7.30 1.42
CA GLU A 119 -11.76 6.28 2.06
C GLU A 119 -10.30 6.73 2.21
N ALA A 120 -9.74 7.33 1.15
CA ALA A 120 -8.39 7.87 1.20
C ALA A 120 -8.29 9.05 2.18
N SER A 121 -9.24 9.98 2.14
CA SER A 121 -9.23 11.19 2.98
C SER A 121 -9.32 10.91 4.48
N GLN A 122 -10.00 9.84 4.90
CA GLN A 122 -10.13 9.48 6.33
C GLN A 122 -8.81 9.05 6.98
N ARG A 123 -7.79 8.72 6.17
CA ARG A 123 -6.45 8.33 6.65
C ARG A 123 -5.42 9.47 6.55
N VAL A 124 -5.86 10.69 6.26
CA VAL A 124 -4.97 11.85 6.09
C VAL A 124 -5.38 12.98 7.03
N PRO A 125 -4.47 13.51 7.86
CA PRO A 125 -4.73 14.74 8.62
C PRO A 125 -5.16 15.88 7.71
N LYS A 126 -6.12 16.71 8.16
CA LYS A 126 -6.80 17.71 7.32
C LYS A 126 -5.83 18.70 6.66
N GLU A 127 -4.74 19.03 7.34
CA GLU A 127 -3.68 19.91 6.87
C GLU A 127 -2.92 19.39 5.64
N PHE A 128 -2.90 18.08 5.39
CA PHE A 128 -2.20 17.46 4.26
C PHE A 128 -3.12 17.11 3.08
N ILE A 129 -4.43 17.29 3.23
CA ILE A 129 -5.40 16.94 2.17
C ILE A 129 -5.25 17.87 0.96
N VAL A 130 -5.11 19.18 1.20
CA VAL A 130 -5.05 20.18 0.13
C VAL A 130 -3.71 20.11 -0.59
N GLN A 131 -3.74 19.78 -1.88
CA GLN A 131 -2.58 19.82 -2.75
C GLN A 131 -2.40 21.22 -3.35
N ARG A 132 -1.16 21.67 -3.51
CA ARG A 132 -0.84 23.00 -4.06
C ARG A 132 -0.16 22.85 -5.41
N ASN A 133 -0.70 23.48 -6.47
CA ASN A 133 -0.12 23.36 -7.81
C ASN A 133 1.20 24.12 -8.01
N THR A 134 1.67 24.86 -7.01
CA THR A 134 3.04 25.42 -6.96
C THR A 134 4.06 24.39 -6.47
N ASN A 135 3.60 23.34 -5.79
CA ASN A 135 4.44 22.38 -5.09
C ASN A 135 4.75 21.20 -6.01
N ALA A 136 6.04 21.04 -6.32
CA ALA A 136 6.56 19.91 -7.08
C ALA A 136 6.83 18.68 -6.20
N ASN A 137 7.31 17.59 -6.83
CA ASN A 137 7.91 16.44 -6.17
C ASN A 137 9.03 15.84 -7.04
N PRO A 138 10.06 15.14 -6.52
CA PRO A 138 11.09 14.56 -7.38
C PRO A 138 10.48 13.73 -8.53
N PRO A 139 10.91 13.95 -9.79
CA PRO A 139 10.30 13.30 -10.94
C PRO A 139 10.80 11.85 -11.09
N THR A 140 10.73 11.03 -10.05
CA THR A 140 11.36 9.69 -9.99
C THR A 140 10.85 8.70 -11.04
N LEU A 141 9.66 8.94 -11.63
CA LEU A 141 9.18 8.17 -12.80
C LEU A 141 10.19 8.17 -13.96
N VAL A 142 11.07 9.18 -14.05
CA VAL A 142 12.17 9.18 -15.03
C VAL A 142 13.10 7.97 -14.86
N LEU A 143 13.26 7.43 -13.66
CA LEU A 143 14.08 6.25 -13.41
C LEU A 143 13.46 5.01 -14.05
N SER A 144 12.16 4.79 -13.87
CA SER A 144 11.45 3.64 -14.44
C SER A 144 11.32 3.75 -15.95
N LEU A 145 11.04 4.96 -16.46
CA LEU A 145 11.00 5.24 -17.90
C LEU A 145 12.35 5.01 -18.57
N HIS A 146 13.46 5.41 -17.93
CA HIS A 146 14.81 5.13 -18.42
C HIS A 146 15.08 3.62 -18.50
N TYR A 147 14.70 2.85 -17.45
CA TYR A 147 14.82 1.39 -17.48
C TYR A 147 14.01 0.78 -18.64
N LEU A 148 12.75 1.18 -18.81
CA LEU A 148 11.91 0.69 -19.91
C LEU A 148 12.53 0.99 -21.26
N LEU A 149 13.03 2.22 -21.47
CA LEU A 149 13.67 2.61 -22.73
C LEU A 149 14.91 1.77 -23.03
N GLN A 150 15.80 1.57 -22.04
CA GLN A 150 17.01 0.76 -22.20
C GLN A 150 16.68 -0.69 -22.55
N THR A 151 15.68 -1.30 -21.90
CA THR A 151 15.31 -2.69 -22.21
C THR A 151 14.83 -2.90 -23.64
N VAL A 152 14.27 -1.85 -24.28
CA VAL A 152 13.85 -1.89 -25.68
C VAL A 152 15.05 -1.69 -26.61
N GLN A 153 15.95 -0.77 -26.26
CA GLN A 153 17.16 -0.51 -27.05
C GLN A 153 18.14 -1.69 -27.07
N ASP A 154 18.19 -2.47 -25.98
CA ASP A 154 19.02 -3.67 -25.87
C ASP A 154 18.40 -4.91 -26.54
N SER A 155 17.16 -4.81 -27.02
CA SER A 155 16.48 -5.89 -27.76
C SER A 155 16.62 -5.70 -29.26
N ASP A 156 17.00 -6.75 -30.01
CA ASP A 156 17.25 -6.71 -31.47
C ASP A 156 16.01 -6.33 -32.31
N SER A 157 14.84 -6.21 -31.69
CA SER A 157 13.61 -5.73 -32.32
C SER A 157 12.98 -4.64 -31.45
N ALA A 158 13.11 -3.38 -31.86
CA ALA A 158 12.24 -2.32 -31.36
C ALA A 158 10.80 -2.67 -31.77
N GLU A 159 10.04 -3.28 -30.85
CA GLU A 159 8.66 -3.66 -31.09
C GLU A 159 7.86 -2.38 -31.39
N VAL A 160 7.04 -2.41 -32.45
CA VAL A 160 6.18 -1.28 -32.85
C VAL A 160 5.34 -0.75 -31.67
N ASP A 161 4.94 -1.66 -30.78
CA ASP A 161 4.18 -1.34 -29.56
C ASP A 161 4.96 -0.45 -28.57
N GLU A 162 6.28 -0.60 -28.47
CA GLU A 162 7.12 0.23 -27.59
C GLU A 162 7.28 1.64 -28.13
N LEU A 163 7.52 1.77 -29.44
CA LEU A 163 7.53 3.07 -30.13
C LEU A 163 6.19 3.79 -29.95
N MET A 164 5.08 3.07 -30.18
CA MET A 164 3.73 3.62 -30.00
C MET A 164 3.45 4.01 -28.55
N TYR A 165 3.96 3.26 -27.57
CA TYR A 165 3.80 3.60 -26.17
C TYR A 165 4.48 4.93 -25.82
N PHE A 166 5.77 5.07 -26.13
CA PHE A 166 6.50 6.31 -25.86
C PHE A 166 5.96 7.50 -26.66
N ASP A 167 5.53 7.29 -27.91
CA ASP A 167 4.91 8.34 -28.73
C ASP A 167 3.60 8.86 -28.12
N LYS A 168 2.76 7.97 -27.57
CA LYS A 168 1.53 8.35 -26.85
C LYS A 168 1.82 9.11 -25.55
N LEU A 169 2.87 8.75 -24.82
CA LEU A 169 3.24 9.46 -23.58
C LEU A 169 3.89 10.82 -23.85
N TRP A 170 4.53 10.98 -25.00
CA TRP A 170 5.36 12.14 -25.34
C TRP A 170 4.74 13.51 -24.99
N PRO A 171 3.51 13.87 -25.43
CA PRO A 171 2.95 15.18 -25.13
C PRO A 171 2.79 15.45 -23.62
N ARG A 172 2.45 14.41 -22.85
CA ARG A 172 2.30 14.49 -21.38
C ARG A 172 3.66 14.63 -20.69
N LEU A 173 4.65 13.86 -21.11
CA LEU A 173 6.02 13.95 -20.59
C LEU A 173 6.63 15.33 -20.85
N VAL A 174 6.43 15.88 -22.05
CA VAL A 174 6.90 17.21 -22.41
C VAL A 174 6.20 18.29 -21.59
N ALA A 175 4.88 18.21 -21.41
CA ALA A 175 4.13 19.15 -20.57
C ALA A 175 4.63 19.14 -19.12
N TRP A 176 4.82 17.94 -18.56
CA TRP A 176 5.35 17.76 -17.20
C TRP A 176 6.76 18.33 -17.04
N TYR A 177 7.66 18.01 -17.97
CA TYR A 177 9.01 18.56 -17.99
C TYR A 177 9.02 20.09 -18.04
N TYR A 178 8.22 20.69 -18.93
CA TYR A 178 8.17 22.15 -19.04
C TYR A 178 7.56 22.81 -17.83
N TRP A 179 6.57 22.19 -17.18
CA TRP A 179 6.04 22.68 -15.92
C TRP A 179 7.15 22.78 -14.86
N PHE A 180 7.98 21.74 -14.69
CA PHE A 180 9.15 21.84 -13.81
C PHE A 180 10.12 22.93 -14.25
N ASN A 181 10.49 22.92 -15.53
CA ASN A 181 11.52 23.80 -16.09
C ASN A 181 11.09 25.27 -16.22
N THR A 182 9.86 25.61 -15.84
CA THR A 182 9.34 26.98 -15.81
C THR A 182 8.94 27.42 -14.42
N THR A 183 8.36 26.53 -13.61
CA THR A 183 7.83 26.90 -12.29
C THR A 183 8.83 26.75 -11.15
N GLN A 184 9.85 25.89 -11.33
CA GLN A 184 10.83 25.57 -10.28
C GLN A 184 12.22 26.16 -10.55
N THR A 185 12.36 27.07 -11.51
CA THR A 185 13.63 27.75 -11.82
C THR A 185 14.10 28.62 -10.65
N GLY A 186 15.41 28.76 -10.49
CA GLY A 186 16.01 29.76 -9.59
C GLY A 186 16.29 31.07 -10.32
N ASP A 187 16.84 32.05 -9.59
CA ASP A 187 17.12 33.40 -10.13
C ASP A 187 18.32 33.44 -11.10
N LEU A 188 19.19 32.42 -11.05
CA LEU A 188 20.36 32.32 -11.94
C LEU A 188 20.15 31.23 -13.02
N PRO A 189 20.68 31.42 -14.23
CA PRO A 189 20.67 30.38 -15.27
C PRO A 189 21.22 29.04 -14.75
N GLY A 190 20.50 27.95 -15.06
CA GLY A 190 20.88 26.60 -14.65
C GLY A 190 20.67 26.28 -13.17
N THR A 191 19.99 27.15 -12.42
CA THR A 191 19.60 26.91 -11.03
C THR A 191 18.12 26.59 -10.91
N TYR A 192 17.78 25.82 -9.88
CA TYR A 192 16.42 25.44 -9.55
C TYR A 192 16.18 25.57 -8.05
N ARG A 193 14.93 25.77 -7.65
CA ARG A 193 14.53 25.94 -6.26
C ARG A 193 13.14 25.34 -6.02
N TRP A 194 13.08 24.48 -5.02
CA TRP A 194 11.84 23.91 -4.50
C TRP A 194 10.94 25.00 -3.93
N ARG A 195 9.68 25.06 -4.38
CA ARG A 195 8.67 25.98 -3.85
C ARG A 195 8.00 25.43 -2.59
N GLY A 196 7.33 26.29 -1.83
CA GLY A 196 6.48 25.88 -0.70
C GLY A 196 7.18 25.73 0.66
N ARG A 197 8.42 26.21 0.81
CA ARG A 197 9.08 26.33 2.12
C ARG A 197 8.52 27.53 2.89
N ASP A 198 8.37 27.37 4.21
CA ASP A 198 7.89 28.43 5.11
C ASP A 198 9.06 29.28 5.62
N GLY A 199 9.17 30.51 5.13
CA GLY A 199 10.20 31.47 5.57
C GLY A 199 9.91 32.15 6.91
N GLU A 200 8.67 32.09 7.39
CA GLU A 200 8.17 32.86 8.54
C GLU A 200 8.04 32.01 9.81
N THR A 201 8.12 30.68 9.68
CA THR A 201 8.01 29.76 10.82
C THR A 201 9.01 30.06 11.93
N LYS A 202 8.47 30.21 13.14
CA LYS A 202 9.25 30.32 14.39
C LYS A 202 9.27 29.03 15.19
N ARG A 203 8.53 28.00 14.76
CA ARG A 203 8.39 26.72 15.48
C ARG A 203 9.38 25.67 15.00
N GLU A 204 9.78 25.75 13.74
CA GLU A 204 10.71 24.81 13.13
C GLU A 204 12.16 25.25 13.33
N LEU A 205 13.02 24.33 13.78
CA LEU A 205 14.47 24.54 13.90
C LEU A 205 15.09 24.88 12.53
N ASN A 206 14.66 24.18 11.49
CA ASN A 206 14.98 24.45 10.10
C ASN A 206 13.71 24.25 9.25
N PRO A 207 13.31 25.22 8.41
CA PRO A 207 12.06 25.11 7.66
C PRO A 207 12.04 23.91 6.71
N LYS A 208 10.99 23.09 6.79
CA LYS A 208 10.84 21.87 5.99
C LYS A 208 10.79 22.16 4.49
N THR A 209 11.12 21.15 3.69
CA THR A 209 11.02 21.16 2.21
C THR A 209 10.24 19.93 1.72
N LEU A 210 8.95 19.86 2.06
CA LEU A 210 8.07 18.71 1.76
C LEU A 210 8.01 18.34 0.27
N THR A 211 8.19 19.34 -0.60
CA THR A 211 8.20 19.17 -2.05
C THR A 211 9.42 18.40 -2.53
N SER A 212 10.52 18.35 -1.78
CA SER A 212 11.70 17.60 -2.19
C SER A 212 11.62 16.10 -1.91
N GLY A 213 10.63 15.64 -1.12
CA GLY A 213 10.57 14.28 -0.60
C GLY A 213 11.53 14.01 0.58
N LEU A 214 12.46 14.93 0.86
CA LEU A 214 13.34 14.88 2.04
C LEU A 214 12.92 15.94 3.07
N ASP A 215 11.75 15.72 3.68
CA ASP A 215 10.96 16.72 4.41
C ASP A 215 11.74 17.63 5.37
N ASP A 216 12.48 17.06 6.33
CA ASP A 216 13.25 17.80 7.34
C ASP A 216 14.75 17.82 7.06
N TYR A 217 15.19 17.40 5.86
CA TYR A 217 16.60 17.49 5.48
C TYR A 217 17.06 18.95 5.55
N PRO A 218 18.17 19.26 6.24
CA PRO A 218 18.59 20.64 6.44
C PRO A 218 18.87 21.39 5.14
N ARG A 219 18.23 22.53 4.97
CA ARG A 219 18.53 23.50 3.91
C ARG A 219 18.86 24.88 4.50
N ALA A 220 18.93 25.91 3.67
CA ALA A 220 19.17 27.28 4.13
C ALA A 220 18.19 27.62 5.26
N SER A 221 18.72 28.26 6.31
CA SER A 221 17.97 28.41 7.56
C SER A 221 16.93 29.51 7.49
N HIS A 222 17.07 30.46 6.55
CA HIS A 222 16.12 31.53 6.31
C HIS A 222 15.69 31.47 4.84
N PRO A 223 14.55 30.82 4.54
CA PRO A 223 14.06 30.66 3.19
C PRO A 223 13.86 31.97 2.45
N THR A 224 14.43 32.05 1.25
CA THR A 224 14.33 33.20 0.34
C THR A 224 14.39 32.73 -1.11
N GLU A 225 14.12 33.63 -2.05
CA GLU A 225 14.25 33.36 -3.49
C GLU A 225 15.70 33.06 -3.91
N LEU A 226 16.69 33.49 -3.12
CA LEU A 226 18.13 33.25 -3.33
C LEU A 226 18.55 31.77 -3.26
N GLU A 227 17.66 30.88 -2.84
CA GLU A 227 18.00 29.46 -2.67
C GLU A 227 18.31 28.77 -4.00
N ARG A 228 19.34 27.92 -3.99
CA ARG A 228 19.69 27.04 -5.09
C ARG A 228 19.73 25.61 -4.57
N HIS A 229 18.84 24.76 -5.05
CA HIS A 229 18.70 23.37 -4.58
C HIS A 229 19.37 22.39 -5.53
N LEU A 230 20.41 21.75 -5.02
CA LEU A 230 21.30 20.85 -5.76
C LEU A 230 20.55 19.63 -6.32
N ASP A 231 19.79 18.97 -5.46
CA ASP A 231 19.02 17.76 -5.78
C ASP A 231 18.04 18.02 -6.93
N LEU A 232 17.32 19.13 -6.90
CA LEU A 232 16.39 19.49 -7.98
C LEU A 232 17.11 19.76 -9.30
N ARG A 233 18.27 20.45 -9.27
CA ARG A 233 19.10 20.64 -10.46
C ARG A 233 19.52 19.29 -11.07
N CYS A 234 19.95 18.35 -10.23
CA CYS A 234 20.33 17.00 -10.67
C CYS A 234 19.14 16.24 -11.27
N TRP A 235 17.95 16.34 -10.69
CA TRP A 235 16.72 15.76 -11.27
C TRP A 235 16.40 16.34 -12.65
N MET A 236 16.56 17.65 -12.83
CA MET A 236 16.32 18.31 -14.11
C MET A 236 17.35 17.93 -15.17
N ALA A 237 18.60 17.68 -14.78
CA ALA A 237 19.61 17.13 -15.69
C ALA A 237 19.20 15.73 -16.17
N LEU A 238 18.83 14.83 -15.26
CA LEU A 238 18.41 13.47 -15.60
C LEU A 238 17.13 13.45 -16.46
N ALA A 239 16.14 14.28 -16.12
CA ALA A 239 14.91 14.41 -16.91
C ALA A 239 15.22 14.93 -18.32
N SER A 240 16.11 15.91 -18.46
CA SER A 240 16.53 16.44 -19.77
C SER A 240 17.19 15.36 -20.62
N LYS A 241 18.04 14.51 -20.02
CA LYS A 241 18.64 13.36 -20.69
C LYS A 241 17.57 12.40 -21.21
N LEU A 242 16.66 11.96 -20.34
CA LEU A 242 15.61 11.01 -20.69
C LEU A 242 14.72 11.54 -21.82
N LEU A 243 14.28 12.81 -21.76
CA LEU A 243 13.46 13.37 -22.83
C LEU A 243 14.21 13.44 -24.17
N GLY A 244 15.53 13.72 -24.15
CA GLY A 244 16.36 13.67 -25.35
C GLY A 244 16.48 12.26 -25.93
N ASP A 245 16.65 11.25 -25.06
CA ASP A 245 16.74 9.84 -25.45
C ASP A 245 15.40 9.34 -26.02
N ILE A 246 14.28 9.64 -25.35
CA ILE A 246 12.93 9.29 -25.83
C ILE A 246 12.66 9.99 -27.16
N ALA A 247 12.93 11.29 -27.29
CA ALA A 247 12.72 12.04 -28.53
C ALA A 247 13.45 11.38 -29.70
N SER A 248 14.73 11.02 -29.49
CA SER A 248 15.54 10.35 -30.50
C SER A 248 14.95 8.98 -30.85
N PHE A 249 14.51 8.21 -29.85
CA PHE A 249 13.92 6.89 -30.04
C PHE A 249 12.62 6.92 -30.87
N ILE A 250 11.74 7.89 -30.64
CA ILE A 250 10.46 8.03 -31.36
C ILE A 250 10.53 8.95 -32.60
N GLY A 251 11.73 9.36 -33.03
CA GLY A 251 11.93 10.18 -34.23
C GLY A 251 11.44 11.63 -34.11
N ARG A 252 11.50 12.23 -32.92
CA ARG A 252 11.18 13.65 -32.65
C ARG A 252 12.44 14.48 -32.41
N ASP A 253 12.31 15.81 -32.45
CA ASP A 253 13.45 16.72 -32.25
C ASP A 253 13.99 16.68 -30.80
N ALA A 254 15.16 16.06 -30.63
CA ALA A 254 15.83 15.92 -29.34
C ALA A 254 16.69 17.13 -28.96
N ARG A 255 17.01 18.04 -29.90
CA ARG A 255 18.10 19.04 -29.76
C ARG A 255 18.00 19.88 -28.50
N LYS A 256 16.79 20.36 -28.16
CA LYS A 256 16.58 21.23 -27.00
C LYS A 256 16.83 20.49 -25.67
N PHE A 257 16.36 19.25 -25.56
CA PHE A 257 16.52 18.45 -24.35
C PHE A 257 17.97 18.00 -24.18
N SER A 258 18.61 17.54 -25.26
CA SER A 258 20.03 17.20 -25.28
C SER A 258 20.92 18.40 -24.94
N ALA A 259 20.67 19.59 -25.52
CA ALA A 259 21.42 20.80 -25.19
C ALA A 259 21.23 21.22 -23.72
N THR A 260 20.01 21.07 -23.18
CA THR A 260 19.76 21.35 -21.75
C THR A 260 20.48 20.35 -20.86
N TYR A 261 20.50 19.06 -21.22
CA TYR A 261 21.28 18.05 -20.49
C TYR A 261 22.78 18.36 -20.51
N GLU A 262 23.35 18.67 -21.67
CA GLU A 262 24.77 19.04 -21.80
C GLU A 262 25.12 20.29 -20.98
N TYR A 263 24.24 21.29 -20.97
CA TYR A 263 24.40 22.48 -20.12
C TYR A 263 24.33 22.14 -18.62
N LEU A 264 23.38 21.32 -18.19
CA LEU A 264 23.20 20.99 -16.76
C LEU A 264 24.23 19.98 -16.25
N ARG A 265 24.77 19.09 -17.09
CA ARG A 265 25.82 18.13 -16.69
C ARG A 265 27.22 18.73 -16.66
N ASP A 266 27.41 19.96 -17.16
CA ASP A 266 28.71 20.61 -17.16
C ASP A 266 29.27 20.70 -15.73
N GLY A 267 30.44 20.09 -15.53
CA GLY A 267 31.05 19.95 -14.21
C GLY A 267 31.53 21.28 -13.64
N GLN A 268 32.00 22.20 -14.50
CA GLN A 268 32.47 23.51 -14.06
C GLN A 268 31.32 24.39 -13.58
N LEU A 269 30.19 24.37 -14.30
CA LEU A 269 28.97 25.06 -13.91
C LEU A 269 28.40 24.47 -12.62
N LEU A 270 28.33 23.13 -12.51
CA LEU A 270 27.88 22.48 -11.28
C LEU A 270 28.75 22.88 -10.09
N ASP A 271 30.08 22.86 -10.25
CA ASP A 271 31.02 23.28 -9.21
C ASP A 271 30.82 24.76 -8.82
N THR A 272 30.71 25.65 -9.81
CA THR A 272 30.50 27.09 -9.59
C THR A 272 29.22 27.36 -8.78
N LEU A 273 28.16 26.59 -9.05
CA LEU A 273 26.85 26.83 -8.43
C LEU A 273 26.68 26.12 -7.08
N HIS A 274 27.34 24.97 -6.87
CA HIS A 274 27.02 24.06 -5.76
C HIS A 274 28.22 23.49 -5.01
N TRP A 275 29.47 23.67 -5.45
CA TRP A 275 30.63 23.17 -4.70
C TRP A 275 31.08 24.18 -3.66
N SER A 276 31.00 23.83 -2.37
CA SER A 276 31.60 24.64 -1.30
C SER A 276 33.11 24.34 -1.21
N PRO A 277 34.00 25.32 -1.46
CA PRO A 277 35.43 25.13 -1.28
C PRO A 277 35.82 24.96 0.20
N ALA A 278 35.02 25.51 1.12
CA ALA A 278 35.33 25.52 2.55
C ALA A 278 35.19 24.12 3.17
N SER A 279 34.18 23.36 2.76
CA SER A 279 33.93 22.00 3.25
C SER A 279 34.38 20.92 2.25
N GLY A 280 34.64 21.29 0.99
CA GLY A 280 34.96 20.35 -0.07
C GLY A 280 33.80 19.40 -0.36
N THR A 281 32.58 19.95 -0.48
CA THR A 281 31.37 19.17 -0.75
C THR A 281 30.36 19.91 -1.61
N TYR A 282 29.50 19.16 -2.31
CA TYR A 282 28.33 19.73 -2.98
C TYR A 282 27.24 20.09 -1.95
N SER A 283 26.70 21.29 -2.08
CA SER A 283 25.77 21.89 -1.12
C SER A 283 24.68 22.70 -1.84
N ASP A 284 23.56 22.85 -1.16
CA ASP A 284 22.62 23.94 -1.47
C ASP A 284 23.28 25.30 -1.18
N PHE A 285 22.68 26.37 -1.70
CA PHE A 285 23.06 27.74 -1.39
C PHE A 285 21.83 28.54 -0.97
N GLY A 286 22.01 29.51 -0.07
CA GLY A 286 20.94 30.43 0.33
C GLY A 286 21.32 31.29 1.52
N LEU A 287 20.34 31.96 2.13
CA LEU A 287 20.53 32.77 3.33
C LEU A 287 20.60 31.86 4.57
N HIS A 288 21.81 31.66 5.11
CA HIS A 288 22.07 30.61 6.10
C HIS A 288 22.91 31.08 7.30
N THR A 289 22.63 30.47 8.45
CA THR A 289 23.45 30.44 9.65
C THR A 289 23.24 29.10 10.35
N LYS A 290 24.31 28.56 10.94
CA LYS A 290 24.30 27.37 11.79
C LYS A 290 23.85 27.64 13.22
N ASP A 291 23.78 28.91 13.63
CA ASP A 291 23.53 29.31 15.02
C ASP A 291 22.03 29.46 15.31
N VAL A 292 21.33 28.35 15.12
CA VAL A 292 19.90 28.20 15.41
C VAL A 292 19.69 27.15 16.49
N SER A 293 18.76 27.40 17.40
CA SER A 293 18.42 26.45 18.47
C SER A 293 16.95 26.56 18.84
N LEU A 294 16.34 25.46 19.25
CA LEU A 294 15.01 25.47 19.86
C LEU A 294 15.13 25.79 21.36
N LYS A 295 14.37 26.77 21.85
CA LYS A 295 14.28 27.15 23.27
C LYS A 295 12.83 27.31 23.68
N ARG A 296 12.51 26.98 24.94
CA ARG A 296 11.18 27.28 25.49
C ARG A 296 11.06 28.77 25.76
N GLU A 297 9.95 29.38 25.35
CA GLU A 297 9.69 30.77 25.67
C GLU A 297 9.65 30.98 27.20
N PRO A 298 10.22 32.07 27.71
CA PRO A 298 10.10 32.40 29.13
C PRO A 298 8.63 32.71 29.47
N ALA A 299 8.17 32.23 30.64
CA ALA A 299 6.82 32.51 31.11
C ALA A 299 6.61 34.02 31.28
N GLN A 300 5.56 34.57 30.66
CA GLN A 300 5.21 35.98 30.86
C GLN A 300 4.64 36.20 32.26
N PRO A 301 5.09 37.22 33.01
CA PRO A 301 4.55 37.51 34.34
C PRO A 301 3.06 37.88 34.24
N GLY A 302 2.20 37.14 34.94
CA GLY A 302 0.77 37.50 35.12
C GLY A 302 -0.24 36.80 34.18
N GLN A 303 0.18 35.91 33.28
CA GLN A 303 -0.74 35.06 32.50
C GLN A 303 -0.88 33.65 33.13
N PRO A 304 -2.09 33.05 33.14
CA PRO A 304 -2.30 31.70 33.64
C PRO A 304 -1.50 30.67 32.81
N SER A 305 -1.22 29.52 33.42
CA SER A 305 -0.27 28.48 32.98
C SER A 305 -0.49 27.93 31.56
N VAL A 306 -0.12 28.69 30.53
CA VAL A 306 0.10 28.15 29.19
C VAL A 306 1.46 27.45 29.20
N LYS A 307 1.51 26.17 28.82
CA LYS A 307 2.78 25.44 28.67
C LYS A 307 3.69 26.23 27.73
N PRO A 308 4.90 26.63 28.14
CA PRO A 308 5.79 27.43 27.29
C PRO A 308 6.16 26.64 26.03
N GLU A 309 5.81 27.21 24.88
CA GLU A 309 6.00 26.60 23.57
C GLU A 309 7.49 26.62 23.19
N LEU A 310 7.92 25.63 22.40
CA LEU A 310 9.28 25.53 21.91
C LEU A 310 9.42 26.37 20.63
N VAL A 311 10.24 27.42 20.68
CA VAL A 311 10.46 28.34 19.56
C VAL A 311 11.92 28.36 19.13
N ARG A 312 12.14 28.67 17.85
CA ARG A 312 13.45 28.84 17.25
C ARG A 312 14.05 30.18 17.65
N VAL A 313 15.32 30.13 18.08
CA VAL A 313 16.16 31.28 18.37
C VAL A 313 17.36 31.26 17.42
N THR A 314 17.53 32.36 16.67
CA THR A 314 18.69 32.62 15.80
C THR A 314 19.63 33.57 16.55
N ARG A 315 20.91 33.21 16.70
CA ARG A 315 21.88 34.00 17.50
C ARG A 315 22.93 34.74 16.67
N SER A 316 23.10 34.38 15.41
CA SER A 316 23.92 35.15 14.46
C SER A 316 23.11 35.47 13.22
N GLU A 317 23.41 36.63 12.63
CA GLU A 317 22.77 37.08 11.40
C GLU A 317 23.07 36.09 10.25
N PRO A 318 22.04 35.60 9.53
CA PRO A 318 22.26 34.71 8.40
C PRO A 318 22.88 35.46 7.22
N LYS A 319 23.72 34.77 6.45
CA LYS A 319 24.43 35.35 5.29
C LYS A 319 24.21 34.50 4.05
N PRO A 320 24.17 35.09 2.84
CA PRO A 320 24.20 34.31 1.60
C PRO A 320 25.47 33.45 1.56
N GLY A 321 25.30 32.14 1.38
CA GLY A 321 26.41 31.20 1.37
C GLY A 321 25.97 29.78 1.09
N PHE A 322 26.96 28.89 0.95
CA PHE A 322 26.70 27.45 0.86
C PHE A 322 26.18 26.91 2.19
N VAL A 323 25.21 26.02 2.13
CA VAL A 323 24.66 25.29 3.30
C VAL A 323 25.54 24.07 3.56
N ASP A 324 26.79 24.30 3.87
CA ASP A 324 27.83 23.28 3.87
C ASP A 324 28.07 22.61 5.23
N SER A 325 27.26 22.96 6.23
CA SER A 325 27.20 22.27 7.53
C SER A 325 26.39 20.97 7.50
N SER A 326 25.89 20.54 6.35
CA SER A 326 24.89 19.45 6.25
C SER A 326 25.20 18.46 5.14
N PHE A 327 26.39 17.86 5.19
CA PHE A 327 26.76 16.75 4.33
C PHE A 327 25.82 15.55 4.54
N GLY A 328 25.25 15.02 3.46
CA GLY A 328 24.22 13.98 3.51
C GLY A 328 23.74 13.59 2.12
N TYR A 329 22.55 13.01 2.01
CA TYR A 329 21.99 12.56 0.74
C TYR A 329 21.95 13.65 -0.33
N VAL A 330 21.59 14.90 0.01
CA VAL A 330 21.56 16.01 -0.97
C VAL A 330 22.95 16.22 -1.61
N SER A 331 24.02 16.15 -0.81
CA SER A 331 25.41 16.28 -1.30
C SER A 331 25.84 15.15 -2.25
N LEU A 332 25.13 14.02 -2.24
CA LEU A 332 25.43 12.85 -3.08
C LEU A 332 24.65 12.83 -4.40
N PHE A 333 23.71 13.75 -4.66
CA PHE A 333 22.90 13.72 -5.88
C PHE A 333 23.71 13.72 -7.19
N PRO A 334 24.81 14.50 -7.33
CA PRO A 334 25.67 14.40 -8.51
C PRO A 334 26.24 12.99 -8.74
N LEU A 335 26.57 12.27 -7.66
CA LEU A 335 26.99 10.87 -7.73
C LEU A 335 25.80 9.95 -8.05
N MET A 336 24.73 10.04 -7.26
CA MET A 336 23.54 9.17 -7.35
C MET A 336 22.90 9.16 -8.73
N LEU A 337 22.92 10.30 -9.43
CA LEU A 337 22.35 10.46 -10.76
C LEU A 337 23.42 10.46 -11.87
N GLU A 338 24.64 9.98 -11.56
CA GLU A 338 25.69 9.68 -12.53
C GLU A 338 26.09 10.91 -13.40
N LEU A 339 26.17 12.09 -12.76
CA LEU A 339 26.48 13.36 -13.43
C LEU A 339 27.97 13.72 -13.42
N LEU A 340 28.79 13.02 -12.65
CA LEU A 340 30.22 13.28 -12.53
C LEU A 340 31.00 12.50 -13.59
N GLN A 341 32.04 13.11 -14.14
CA GLN A 341 32.95 12.41 -15.04
C GLN A 341 33.78 11.37 -14.27
N PRO A 342 34.15 10.23 -14.89
CA PRO A 342 34.89 9.15 -14.21
C PRO A 342 36.24 9.57 -13.62
N ASP A 343 36.89 10.57 -14.24
CA ASP A 343 38.18 11.13 -13.80
C ASP A 343 38.04 12.44 -13.01
N SER A 344 36.81 12.82 -12.63
CA SER A 344 36.58 14.04 -11.86
C SER A 344 37.13 13.91 -10.44
N SER A 345 37.99 14.83 -10.02
CA SER A 345 38.46 14.91 -8.62
C SER A 345 37.31 15.03 -7.60
N ARG A 346 36.14 15.54 -8.02
CA ARG A 346 34.92 15.60 -7.21
C ARG A 346 34.33 14.21 -6.96
N LEU A 347 34.38 13.33 -7.96
CA LEU A 347 34.02 11.92 -7.79
C LEU A 347 34.94 11.26 -6.76
N GLY A 348 36.27 11.42 -6.92
CA GLY A 348 37.26 10.90 -5.98
C GLY A 348 37.00 11.35 -4.53
N LYS A 349 36.69 12.64 -4.33
CA LYS A 349 36.34 13.19 -3.02
C LYS A 349 35.05 12.59 -2.44
N LEU A 350 33.99 12.48 -3.22
CA LEU A 350 32.73 11.88 -2.75
C LEU A 350 32.91 10.40 -2.39
N LEU A 351 33.65 9.62 -3.18
CA LEU A 351 33.94 8.21 -2.86
C LEU A 351 34.78 8.08 -1.59
N GLN A 352 35.71 9.00 -1.34
CA GLN A 352 36.46 9.07 -0.09
C GLN A 352 35.55 9.36 1.11
N ASP A 353 34.70 10.37 1.01
CA ASP A 353 33.80 10.77 2.08
C ASP A 353 32.72 9.72 2.36
N LEU A 354 32.26 8.99 1.33
CA LEU A 354 31.26 7.95 1.47
C LEU A 354 31.68 6.87 2.46
N ARG A 355 32.95 6.43 2.42
CA ARG A 355 33.47 5.38 3.32
C ARG A 355 33.78 5.88 4.72
N ASN A 356 33.71 7.18 4.95
CA ASN A 356 34.03 7.79 6.24
C ASN A 356 32.89 7.54 7.25
N GLU A 357 33.20 6.80 8.31
CA GLU A 357 32.27 6.45 9.39
C GLU A 357 31.88 7.64 10.27
N SER A 358 32.69 8.70 10.31
CA SER A 358 32.28 9.96 10.94
C SER A 358 31.26 10.73 10.09
N LEU A 359 31.21 10.46 8.77
CA LEU A 359 30.31 11.13 7.84
C LEU A 359 29.03 10.35 7.56
N LEU A 360 29.00 9.39 6.63
CA LEU A 360 27.76 8.70 6.26
C LEU A 360 27.79 7.18 6.45
N TRP A 361 28.97 6.56 6.49
CA TRP A 361 29.09 5.11 6.46
C TRP A 361 28.64 4.43 7.75
N THR A 362 27.82 3.38 7.67
CA THR A 362 27.49 2.52 8.81
C THR A 362 27.55 1.04 8.41
N PRO A 363 27.60 0.11 9.37
CA PRO A 363 27.43 -1.32 9.10
C PRO A 363 26.07 -1.70 8.49
N PHE A 364 25.11 -0.78 8.45
CA PHE A 364 23.72 -1.03 8.05
C PHE A 364 23.32 -0.32 6.74
N GLY A 365 24.21 0.52 6.18
CA GLY A 365 23.95 1.39 5.05
C GLY A 365 24.43 2.83 5.28
N LEU A 366 24.09 3.74 4.36
CA LEU A 366 24.40 5.17 4.47
C LEU A 366 23.29 5.90 5.22
N ARG A 367 23.64 6.64 6.27
CA ARG A 367 22.74 7.57 6.98
C ARG A 367 22.32 8.73 6.07
N SER A 368 21.14 9.31 6.33
CA SER A 368 20.63 10.45 5.56
C SER A 368 21.42 11.73 5.74
N LEU A 369 21.95 11.96 6.95
CA LEU A 369 22.71 13.16 7.30
C LEU A 369 23.93 12.79 8.15
N ALA A 370 25.05 13.47 7.91
CA ALA A 370 26.30 13.14 8.56
C ALA A 370 26.28 13.37 10.08
N LYS A 371 26.98 12.50 10.82
CA LYS A 371 27.09 12.61 12.30
C LYS A 371 27.77 13.91 12.73
N THR A 372 28.61 14.48 11.87
CA THR A 372 29.29 15.77 12.07
C THR A 372 28.36 16.97 11.87
N SER A 373 27.16 16.79 11.30
CA SER A 373 26.19 17.87 11.14
C SER A 373 25.64 18.31 12.50
N PRO A 374 25.50 19.62 12.76
CA PRO A 374 24.87 20.13 13.98
C PRO A 374 23.37 19.74 14.08
N LEU A 375 22.77 19.28 12.98
CA LEU A 375 21.36 18.89 12.90
C LEU A 375 21.15 17.36 12.90
N TYR A 376 22.23 16.56 13.02
CA TYR A 376 22.12 15.12 13.17
C TYR A 376 21.27 14.74 14.39
N MET A 377 20.25 13.91 14.16
CA MET A 377 19.25 13.45 15.13
C MET A 377 18.53 14.57 15.91
N GLN A 378 18.58 15.81 15.42
CA GLN A 378 17.84 16.93 16.02
C GLN A 378 16.39 16.92 15.55
N ARG A 379 15.45 16.96 16.51
CA ARG A 379 14.02 17.19 16.24
C ARG A 379 13.80 18.54 15.55
N ASN A 380 12.77 18.65 14.72
CA ASN A 380 12.47 19.93 14.05
C ASN A 380 11.55 20.83 14.86
N THR A 381 10.64 20.23 15.63
CA THR A 381 9.71 20.91 16.55
C THR A 381 9.60 20.08 17.84
N GLU A 382 8.70 20.45 18.76
CA GLU A 382 8.40 19.61 19.93
C GLU A 382 7.84 18.23 19.53
N HIS A 383 7.11 18.15 18.41
CA HIS A 383 6.38 16.98 17.96
C HIS A 383 6.95 16.30 16.71
N ASP A 384 7.89 16.94 16.02
CA ASP A 384 8.54 16.39 14.82
C ASP A 384 9.90 15.75 15.18
N PRO A 385 9.98 14.43 15.38
CA PRO A 385 11.26 13.74 15.55
C PRO A 385 12.10 13.81 14.27
N PRO A 386 13.42 13.58 14.36
CA PRO A 386 14.29 13.53 13.16
C PRO A 386 13.83 12.42 12.20
N TYR A 387 13.79 12.73 10.91
CA TYR A 387 13.33 11.82 9.86
C TYR A 387 14.41 11.61 8.78
N TRP A 388 14.80 12.66 8.06
CA TRP A 388 15.91 12.71 7.10
C TRP A 388 17.20 13.29 7.71
N ARG A 389 17.40 13.09 9.02
CA ARG A 389 18.49 13.67 9.82
C ARG A 389 19.39 12.61 10.49
N GLY A 390 19.58 11.47 9.84
CA GLY A 390 20.37 10.37 10.37
C GLY A 390 19.87 8.98 9.99
N PRO A 391 18.56 8.67 10.06
CA PRO A 391 18.06 7.36 9.62
C PRO A 391 18.49 6.97 8.20
N ILE A 392 18.60 5.67 7.97
CA ILE A 392 19.01 5.05 6.70
C ILE A 392 17.77 4.77 5.86
N TRP A 393 17.78 5.23 4.60
CA TRP A 393 16.68 5.07 3.66
C TRP A 393 17.10 4.24 2.45
N ILE A 394 16.30 3.22 2.10
CA ILE A 394 16.68 2.22 1.08
C ILE A 394 16.66 2.80 -0.32
N ASN A 395 15.74 3.71 -0.64
CA ASN A 395 15.69 4.39 -1.95
C ASN A 395 16.98 5.16 -2.27
N MET A 396 17.51 5.94 -1.33
CA MET A 396 18.75 6.70 -1.51
C MET A 396 19.98 5.79 -1.52
N ASN A 397 20.01 4.77 -0.65
CA ASN A 397 21.07 3.76 -0.66
C ASN A 397 21.08 2.98 -1.98
N PHE A 398 19.91 2.66 -2.55
CA PHE A 398 19.78 2.03 -3.85
C PHE A 398 20.40 2.88 -4.95
N LEU A 399 20.13 4.19 -4.99
CA LEU A 399 20.74 5.09 -5.98
C LEU A 399 22.26 5.15 -5.85
N VAL A 400 22.80 5.18 -4.62
CA VAL A 400 24.27 5.15 -4.42
C VAL A 400 24.86 3.82 -4.86
N VAL A 401 24.27 2.69 -4.47
CA VAL A 401 24.72 1.35 -4.90
C VAL A 401 24.65 1.22 -6.43
N ARG A 402 23.60 1.77 -7.07
CA ARG A 402 23.48 1.80 -8.54
C ARG A 402 24.62 2.60 -9.16
N ALA A 403 24.85 3.83 -8.69
CA ALA A 403 25.91 4.69 -9.20
C ALA A 403 27.31 4.05 -9.03
N LEU A 404 27.60 3.50 -7.84
CA LEU A 404 28.87 2.80 -7.59
C LEU A 404 29.07 1.62 -8.55
N ARG A 405 28.01 0.87 -8.86
CA ARG A 405 28.06 -0.20 -9.87
C ARG A 405 28.37 0.34 -11.27
N THR A 406 27.82 1.49 -11.65
CA THR A 406 28.14 2.14 -12.93
C THR A 406 29.61 2.54 -12.97
N TYR A 407 30.09 3.29 -11.97
CA TYR A 407 31.49 3.74 -11.92
C TYR A 407 32.50 2.59 -11.82
N ALA A 408 32.11 1.45 -11.24
CA ALA A 408 32.94 0.24 -11.22
C ALA A 408 33.08 -0.45 -12.59
N ARG A 409 32.24 -0.10 -13.57
CA ARG A 409 32.17 -0.75 -14.89
C ARG A 409 32.70 0.10 -16.04
N ILE A 410 32.84 1.40 -15.82
CA ILE A 410 33.39 2.33 -16.80
C ILE A 410 34.85 2.60 -16.47
N GLU A 411 35.66 2.86 -17.50
CA GLU A 411 37.06 3.24 -17.30
C GLU A 411 37.16 4.62 -16.63
N GLY A 412 38.10 4.75 -15.70
CA GLY A 412 38.39 6.00 -14.99
C GLY A 412 39.22 5.78 -13.73
N GLU A 413 39.82 6.86 -13.22
CA GLU A 413 40.74 6.86 -12.07
C GLU A 413 40.19 6.14 -10.83
N TYR A 414 38.87 6.22 -10.60
CA TYR A 414 38.24 5.72 -9.36
C TYR A 414 37.45 4.42 -9.50
N LYS A 415 37.60 3.71 -10.63
CA LYS A 415 36.87 2.47 -10.94
C LYS A 415 36.98 1.41 -9.82
N GLU A 416 38.20 1.07 -9.41
CA GLU A 416 38.45 0.06 -8.37
C GLU A 416 37.85 0.45 -7.02
N ARG A 417 38.01 1.73 -6.63
CA ARG A 417 37.42 2.25 -5.39
C ARG A 417 35.89 2.19 -5.42
N ALA A 418 35.27 2.48 -6.56
CA ALA A 418 33.82 2.36 -6.72
C ALA A 418 33.37 0.90 -6.61
N ALA A 419 34.14 -0.06 -7.13
CA ALA A 419 33.87 -1.49 -7.02
C ALA A 419 33.90 -1.99 -5.57
N GLU A 420 34.93 -1.61 -4.81
CA GLU A 420 35.06 -1.95 -3.38
C GLU A 420 33.87 -1.42 -2.57
N LEU A 421 33.52 -0.14 -2.77
CA LEU A 421 32.40 0.50 -2.07
C LEU A 421 31.06 -0.10 -2.47
N TYR A 422 30.89 -0.47 -3.74
CA TYR A 422 29.70 -1.17 -4.23
C TYR A 422 29.50 -2.48 -3.47
N ASP A 423 30.53 -3.32 -3.38
CA ASP A 423 30.44 -4.63 -2.75
C ASP A 423 30.20 -4.54 -1.25
N GLU A 424 30.86 -3.62 -0.55
CA GLU A 424 30.63 -3.41 0.88
C GLU A 424 29.23 -2.84 1.18
N LEU A 425 28.85 -1.73 0.52
CA LEU A 425 27.59 -1.07 0.82
C LEU A 425 26.39 -1.95 0.49
N ARG A 426 26.44 -2.63 -0.66
CA ARG A 426 25.41 -3.57 -1.09
C ARG A 426 25.23 -4.71 -0.08
N ARG A 427 26.33 -5.29 0.43
CA ARG A 427 26.26 -6.34 1.45
C ARG A 427 25.65 -5.83 2.76
N ASN A 428 26.09 -4.66 3.24
CA ASN A 428 25.59 -4.07 4.49
C ASN A 428 24.09 -3.80 4.45
N VAL A 429 23.60 -3.19 3.36
CA VAL A 429 22.18 -2.88 3.18
C VAL A 429 21.33 -4.17 3.12
N ILE A 430 21.73 -5.14 2.30
CA ILE A 430 20.99 -6.41 2.17
C ILE A 430 20.98 -7.16 3.51
N ALA A 431 22.13 -7.27 4.18
CA ALA A 431 22.24 -7.97 5.45
C ALA A 431 21.35 -7.35 6.53
N ASN A 432 21.32 -6.02 6.64
CA ASN A 432 20.51 -5.35 7.65
C ASN A 432 19.01 -5.50 7.39
N VAL A 433 18.56 -5.22 6.14
CA VAL A 433 17.15 -5.36 5.77
C VAL A 433 16.66 -6.80 5.97
N PHE A 434 17.46 -7.78 5.57
CA PHE A 434 17.13 -9.19 5.75
C PHE A 434 17.10 -9.61 7.23
N SER A 435 18.07 -9.18 8.03
CA SER A 435 18.11 -9.43 9.48
C SER A 435 16.86 -8.90 10.17
N GLU A 436 16.46 -7.67 9.85
CA GLU A 436 15.27 -7.04 10.40
C GLU A 436 13.98 -7.71 9.93
N TYR A 437 13.91 -8.15 8.67
CA TYR A 437 12.81 -8.96 8.18
C TYR A 437 12.72 -10.29 8.93
N LYS A 438 13.84 -10.99 9.14
CA LYS A 438 13.87 -12.25 9.91
C LYS A 438 13.43 -12.04 11.36
N ARG A 439 13.83 -10.92 11.97
CA ARG A 439 13.49 -10.57 13.36
C ARG A 439 12.02 -10.14 13.53
N THR A 440 11.45 -9.44 12.56
CA THR A 440 10.17 -8.72 12.73
C THR A 440 9.04 -9.19 11.81
N GLY A 441 9.36 -9.89 10.73
CA GLY A 441 8.43 -10.24 9.66
C GLY A 441 8.13 -9.10 8.67
N TYR A 442 8.82 -7.96 8.75
CA TYR A 442 8.49 -6.76 7.95
C TYR A 442 9.71 -6.09 7.33
N VAL A 443 9.47 -5.44 6.17
CA VAL A 443 10.33 -4.40 5.62
C VAL A 443 9.84 -3.06 6.17
N TRP A 444 10.78 -2.20 6.54
CA TRP A 444 10.51 -0.95 7.24
C TRP A 444 10.80 0.25 6.32
N GLU A 445 10.11 1.35 6.60
CA GLU A 445 10.30 2.63 5.90
C GLU A 445 11.75 3.14 5.98
N GLN A 446 12.35 3.07 7.18
CA GLN A 446 13.71 3.51 7.43
C GLN A 446 14.37 2.64 8.51
N TYR A 447 15.69 2.73 8.62
CA TYR A 447 16.50 1.95 9.56
C TYR A 447 17.34 2.87 10.45
N ASP A 448 17.47 2.52 11.73
CA ASP A 448 18.31 3.23 12.68
C ASP A 448 19.80 3.10 12.30
N ASP A 449 20.52 4.21 12.25
CA ASP A 449 21.91 4.24 11.78
C ASP A 449 22.92 3.67 12.78
N THR A 450 22.50 3.47 14.03
CA THR A 450 23.34 2.98 15.13
C THR A 450 23.08 1.51 15.47
N THR A 451 21.83 1.06 15.34
CA THR A 451 21.40 -0.28 15.74
C THR A 451 20.93 -1.14 14.57
N GLY A 452 20.73 -0.55 13.38
CA GLY A 452 20.17 -1.23 12.22
C GLY A 452 18.66 -1.53 12.32
N LYS A 453 18.01 -1.23 13.46
CA LYS A 453 16.61 -1.57 13.70
C LYS A 453 15.66 -0.81 12.78
N GLY A 454 14.67 -1.50 12.25
CA GLY A 454 13.57 -0.93 11.48
C GLY A 454 12.76 0.09 12.29
N LYS A 455 12.44 1.22 11.66
CA LYS A 455 11.70 2.36 12.21
C LYS A 455 10.66 2.87 11.20
N GLY A 456 9.71 3.67 11.69
CA GLY A 456 8.66 4.24 10.84
C GLY A 456 7.51 3.28 10.55
N CYS A 457 6.91 3.44 9.38
CA CYS A 457 5.74 2.70 8.94
C CYS A 457 6.09 1.24 8.57
N ARG A 458 5.12 0.34 8.79
CA ARG A 458 5.20 -1.10 8.46
C ARG A 458 3.82 -1.68 8.14
N PRO A 459 3.71 -2.70 7.29
CA PRO A 459 2.53 -3.58 7.27
C PRO A 459 2.35 -4.21 8.67
N ASP A 460 1.16 -4.22 9.29
CA ASP A 460 1.00 -4.76 10.65
C ASP A 460 -0.05 -5.87 10.69
N ALA A 461 0.36 -7.05 10.26
CA ALA A 461 -0.48 -8.25 10.28
C ALA A 461 -0.74 -8.76 11.71
N ARG A 462 0.12 -8.44 12.70
CA ARG A 462 -0.01 -8.95 14.08
C ARG A 462 -1.33 -8.56 14.73
N LYS A 463 -1.88 -7.39 14.39
CA LYS A 463 -3.21 -6.98 14.88
C LYS A 463 -4.30 -7.93 14.41
N PHE A 464 -4.29 -8.30 13.13
CA PHE A 464 -5.26 -9.24 12.58
C PHE A 464 -5.06 -10.65 13.12
N SER A 465 -3.81 -11.11 13.27
CA SER A 465 -3.52 -12.40 13.92
C SER A 465 -4.01 -12.43 15.36
N ALA A 466 -3.75 -11.38 16.16
CA ALA A 466 -4.24 -11.29 17.53
C ALA A 466 -5.78 -11.28 17.60
N THR A 467 -6.44 -10.57 16.68
CA THR A 467 -7.91 -10.60 16.57
C THR A 467 -8.42 -11.98 16.17
N TYR A 468 -7.75 -12.67 15.24
CA TYR A 468 -8.09 -14.03 14.85
C TYR A 468 -7.95 -15.01 16.03
N GLU A 469 -6.82 -14.97 16.76
CA GLU A 469 -6.61 -15.80 17.95
C GLU A 469 -7.67 -15.55 19.02
N TYR A 470 -8.08 -14.29 19.22
CA TYR A 470 -9.18 -13.95 20.13
C TYR A 470 -10.54 -14.50 19.66
N LEU A 471 -10.87 -14.34 18.36
CA LEU A 471 -12.18 -14.76 17.82
C LEU A 471 -12.30 -16.27 17.63
N ARG A 472 -11.19 -16.99 17.48
CA ARG A 472 -11.18 -18.46 17.36
C ARG A 472 -11.15 -19.19 18.70
N ASP A 473 -11.06 -18.48 19.82
CA ASP A 473 -11.04 -19.08 21.14
C ASP A 473 -12.35 -19.85 21.39
N GLY A 474 -12.24 -21.17 21.51
CA GLY A 474 -13.41 -22.05 21.63
C GLY A 474 -14.17 -21.86 22.94
N GLN A 475 -13.50 -21.54 24.04
CA GLN A 475 -14.18 -21.30 25.33
C GLN A 475 -14.96 -19.99 25.29
N PHE A 476 -14.39 -18.97 24.68
CA PHE A 476 -15.04 -17.68 24.48
C PHE A 476 -16.25 -17.81 23.55
N LEU A 477 -16.10 -18.53 22.44
CA LEU A 477 -17.19 -18.84 21.52
C LEU A 477 -18.33 -19.59 22.23
N ASP A 478 -17.99 -20.63 23.00
CA ASP A 478 -18.98 -21.40 23.76
C ASP A 478 -19.71 -20.54 24.81
N THR A 479 -18.97 -19.69 25.53
CA THR A 479 -19.54 -18.81 26.56
C THR A 479 -20.60 -17.87 25.98
N LEU A 480 -20.37 -17.35 24.78
CA LEU A 480 -21.24 -16.36 24.17
C LEU A 480 -22.36 -16.94 23.31
N HIS A 481 -22.14 -18.12 22.72
CA HIS A 481 -23.02 -18.63 21.66
C HIS A 481 -23.51 -20.06 21.86
N TRP A 482 -23.05 -20.81 22.86
CA TRP A 482 -23.56 -22.17 23.10
C TRP A 482 -24.80 -22.14 24.00
N SER A 483 -25.97 -22.51 23.47
CA SER A 483 -27.18 -22.69 24.29
C SER A 483 -27.12 -24.04 25.01
N PRO A 484 -27.05 -24.07 26.36
CA PRO A 484 -27.05 -25.33 27.10
C PRO A 484 -28.39 -26.06 27.02
N ALA A 485 -29.49 -25.33 26.78
CA ALA A 485 -30.83 -25.88 26.74
C ALA A 485 -31.08 -26.71 25.47
N SER A 486 -30.56 -26.27 24.33
CA SER A 486 -30.69 -26.99 23.05
C SER A 486 -29.46 -27.84 22.70
N GLY A 487 -28.31 -27.54 23.30
CA GLY A 487 -27.03 -28.11 22.89
C GLY A 487 -26.66 -27.71 21.46
N THR A 488 -26.85 -26.42 21.12
CA THR A 488 -26.54 -25.88 19.79
C THR A 488 -25.93 -24.48 19.89
N TYR A 489 -25.14 -24.09 18.89
CA TYR A 489 -24.74 -22.69 18.73
C TYR A 489 -25.93 -21.85 18.29
N SER A 490 -26.15 -20.71 18.95
CA SER A 490 -27.30 -19.83 18.80
C SER A 490 -26.87 -18.38 18.99
N ASP A 491 -27.57 -17.47 18.29
CA ASP A 491 -27.49 -16.05 18.59
C ASP A 491 -28.13 -15.76 19.96
N PHE A 492 -27.72 -14.67 20.60
CA PHE A 492 -28.29 -14.19 21.86
C PHE A 492 -28.98 -12.84 21.64
N GLY A 493 -30.22 -12.69 22.11
CA GLY A 493 -30.97 -11.45 21.95
C GLY A 493 -32.30 -11.47 22.67
N LEU A 494 -33.12 -10.45 22.44
CA LEU A 494 -34.47 -10.38 22.98
C LEU A 494 -35.42 -11.27 22.15
N HIS A 495 -35.76 -12.45 22.68
CA HIS A 495 -36.39 -13.53 21.91
C HIS A 495 -37.72 -14.03 22.49
N THR A 496 -38.63 -14.42 21.60
CA THR A 496 -39.81 -15.25 21.91
C THR A 496 -40.19 -16.07 20.67
N LYS A 497 -40.63 -17.30 20.91
CA LYS A 497 -41.15 -18.19 19.87
C LYS A 497 -42.63 -17.96 19.55
N ASP A 498 -43.36 -17.24 20.40
CA ASP A 498 -44.82 -17.08 20.27
C ASP A 498 -45.18 -15.90 19.37
N VAL A 499 -44.68 -15.95 18.14
CA VAL A 499 -44.95 -14.95 17.10
C VAL A 499 -45.74 -15.59 15.96
N SER A 500 -46.70 -14.83 15.41
CA SER A 500 -47.48 -15.28 14.25
C SER A 500 -47.92 -14.07 13.42
N LEU A 501 -48.19 -14.28 12.13
CA LEU A 501 -48.87 -13.28 11.31
C LEU A 501 -50.39 -13.41 11.48
N LYS A 502 -51.09 -12.30 11.71
CA LYS A 502 -52.56 -12.23 11.69
C LYS A 502 -53.02 -11.04 10.85
N ARG A 503 -54.19 -11.16 10.22
CA ARG A 503 -54.81 -10.02 9.53
C ARG A 503 -55.31 -9.02 10.55
N GLU A 504 -55.06 -7.74 10.32
CA GLU A 504 -55.67 -6.70 11.16
C GLU A 504 -57.21 -6.75 11.08
N PRO A 505 -57.92 -6.52 12.19
CA PRO A 505 -59.36 -6.34 12.16
C PRO A 505 -59.72 -5.13 11.30
N ALA A 506 -60.75 -5.26 10.45
CA ALA A 506 -61.25 -4.12 9.68
C ALA A 506 -61.74 -3.02 10.64
N GLN A 507 -61.22 -1.79 10.50
CA GLN A 507 -61.71 -0.65 11.27
C GLN A 507 -63.11 -0.23 10.78
N PRO A 508 -64.07 0.02 11.69
CA PRO A 508 -65.41 0.47 11.30
C PRO A 508 -65.32 1.82 10.55
N GLY A 509 -65.80 1.87 9.30
CA GLY A 509 -65.95 3.10 8.52
C GLY A 509 -64.86 3.45 7.51
N GLN A 510 -63.81 2.62 7.35
CA GLN A 510 -62.82 2.80 6.27
C GLN A 510 -63.19 2.00 5.00
N PRO A 511 -62.91 2.52 3.78
CA PRO A 511 -63.15 1.78 2.54
C PRO A 511 -62.32 0.50 2.49
N SER A 512 -62.76 -0.48 1.70
CA SER A 512 -62.25 -1.86 1.63
C SER A 512 -60.79 -1.99 1.17
N VAL A 513 -59.84 -1.60 2.02
CA VAL A 513 -58.44 -2.00 1.89
C VAL A 513 -58.32 -3.40 2.47
N LYS A 514 -57.75 -4.32 1.69
CA LYS A 514 -57.55 -5.71 2.11
C LYS A 514 -56.62 -5.70 3.34
N PRO A 515 -57.05 -6.20 4.53
CA PRO A 515 -56.27 -6.04 5.75
C PRO A 515 -54.94 -6.81 5.64
N GLU A 516 -53.83 -6.11 5.86
CA GLU A 516 -52.48 -6.67 5.78
C GLU A 516 -52.21 -7.67 6.93
N LEU A 517 -51.29 -8.60 6.69
CA LEU A 517 -50.76 -9.47 7.73
C LEU A 517 -49.75 -8.71 8.59
N VAL A 518 -50.08 -8.51 9.87
CA VAL A 518 -49.19 -7.92 10.87
C VAL A 518 -48.64 -8.98 11.83
N ARG A 519 -47.44 -8.72 12.36
CA ARG A 519 -46.83 -9.55 13.40
C ARG A 519 -47.60 -9.40 14.71
N VAL A 520 -48.04 -10.51 15.27
CA VAL A 520 -48.62 -10.60 16.62
C VAL A 520 -47.69 -11.40 17.49
N THR A 521 -47.23 -10.78 18.57
CA THR A 521 -46.41 -11.38 19.62
C THR A 521 -47.31 -11.74 20.79
N ARG A 522 -47.41 -13.03 21.14
CA ARG A 522 -48.36 -13.56 22.15
C ARG A 522 -47.75 -13.74 23.53
N SER A 523 -46.42 -13.71 23.63
CA SER A 523 -45.70 -13.70 24.90
C SER A 523 -44.60 -12.65 24.85
N GLU A 524 -44.34 -12.03 26.00
CA GLU A 524 -43.32 -11.00 26.11
C GLU A 524 -41.92 -11.57 25.75
N PRO A 525 -41.19 -10.96 24.81
CA PRO A 525 -39.82 -11.33 24.48
C PRO A 525 -38.89 -11.22 25.70
N LYS A 526 -37.96 -12.15 25.87
CA LYS A 526 -36.98 -12.14 26.97
C LYS A 526 -35.55 -12.26 26.45
N PRO A 527 -34.54 -11.64 27.11
CA PRO A 527 -33.15 -11.87 26.76
C PRO A 527 -32.79 -13.35 26.89
N GLY A 528 -32.25 -13.95 25.84
CA GLY A 528 -31.90 -15.37 25.82
C GLY A 528 -31.36 -15.81 24.46
N PHE A 529 -30.97 -17.09 24.39
CA PHE A 529 -30.55 -17.71 23.14
C PHE A 529 -31.73 -17.93 22.19
N VAL A 530 -31.49 -17.74 20.89
CA VAL A 530 -32.43 -18.05 19.80
C VAL A 530 -32.36 -19.53 19.44
N ASP A 531 -32.51 -20.40 20.44
CA ASP A 531 -32.23 -21.84 20.34
C ASP A 531 -33.39 -22.68 19.80
N SER A 532 -34.52 -22.04 19.50
CA SER A 532 -35.65 -22.62 18.77
C SER A 532 -35.43 -22.79 17.26
N SER A 533 -34.29 -22.33 16.71
CA SER A 533 -34.09 -22.19 15.25
C SER A 533 -32.77 -22.80 14.77
N PHE A 534 -32.54 -24.09 15.05
CA PHE A 534 -31.37 -24.79 14.51
C PHE A 534 -31.35 -24.75 12.97
N GLY A 535 -30.27 -24.23 12.40
CA GLY A 535 -30.15 -23.95 10.97
C GLY A 535 -28.71 -23.61 10.59
N TYR A 536 -28.51 -22.99 9.42
CA TYR A 536 -27.16 -22.63 8.97
C TYR A 536 -26.38 -21.75 9.96
N VAL A 537 -27.06 -20.83 10.67
CA VAL A 537 -26.43 -19.98 11.70
C VAL A 537 -25.74 -20.84 12.77
N SER A 538 -26.39 -21.91 13.23
CA SER A 538 -25.85 -22.83 14.23
C SER A 538 -24.64 -23.65 13.73
N LEU A 539 -24.39 -23.67 12.42
CA LEU A 539 -23.30 -24.41 11.80
C LEU A 539 -22.06 -23.55 11.51
N PHE A 540 -22.09 -22.22 11.71
CA PHE A 540 -20.96 -21.35 11.38
C PHE A 540 -19.64 -21.75 12.07
N PRO A 541 -19.63 -22.13 13.36
CA PRO A 541 -18.42 -22.63 14.00
C PRO A 541 -17.80 -23.84 13.28
N LEU A 542 -18.62 -24.74 12.74
CA LEU A 542 -18.16 -25.85 11.91
C LEU A 542 -17.72 -25.38 10.53
N MET A 543 -18.56 -24.60 9.82
CA MET A 543 -18.31 -24.11 8.45
C MET A 543 -17.00 -23.31 8.33
N LEU A 544 -16.61 -22.61 9.40
CA LEU A 544 -15.40 -21.80 9.49
C LEU A 544 -14.24 -22.53 10.17
N GLU A 545 -14.40 -23.82 10.49
CA GLU A 545 -13.34 -24.68 11.05
C GLU A 545 -12.79 -24.13 12.38
N LEU A 546 -13.66 -23.51 13.20
CA LEU A 546 -13.29 -22.90 14.48
C LEU A 546 -13.28 -23.91 15.64
N LEU A 547 -13.89 -25.08 15.45
CA LEU A 547 -13.99 -26.10 16.49
C LEU A 547 -12.72 -26.93 16.55
N GLN A 548 -12.25 -27.22 17.76
CA GLN A 548 -11.13 -28.13 17.96
C GLN A 548 -11.52 -29.57 17.57
N PRO A 549 -10.60 -30.36 16.99
CA PRO A 549 -10.89 -31.72 16.50
C PRO A 549 -11.36 -32.70 17.59
N ASP A 550 -11.04 -32.44 18.85
CA ASP A 550 -11.40 -33.23 20.03
C ASP A 550 -12.60 -32.64 20.80
N SER A 551 -13.20 -31.56 20.31
CA SER A 551 -14.32 -30.90 21.00
C SER A 551 -15.60 -31.74 20.94
N SER A 552 -16.21 -32.01 22.10
CA SER A 552 -17.55 -32.62 22.17
C SER A 552 -18.62 -31.86 21.39
N ARG A 553 -18.43 -30.55 21.16
CA ARG A 553 -19.33 -29.71 20.33
C ARG A 553 -19.26 -30.08 18.86
N LEU A 554 -18.07 -30.44 18.35
CA LEU A 554 -17.89 -30.96 17.00
C LEU A 554 -18.66 -32.28 16.86
N GLY A 555 -18.46 -33.22 17.79
CA GLY A 555 -19.19 -34.50 17.80
C GLY A 555 -20.72 -34.31 17.77
N LYS A 556 -21.24 -33.40 18.60
CA LYS A 556 -22.67 -33.06 18.63
C LYS A 556 -23.16 -32.51 17.29
N LEU A 557 -22.42 -31.59 16.66
CA LEU A 557 -22.81 -31.03 15.36
C LEU A 557 -22.77 -32.07 14.24
N LEU A 558 -21.77 -32.96 14.21
CA LEU A 558 -21.71 -34.05 13.22
C LEU A 558 -22.86 -35.04 13.38
N GLN A 559 -23.27 -35.31 14.62
CA GLN A 559 -24.46 -36.12 14.92
C GLN A 559 -25.73 -35.44 14.41
N ASP A 560 -25.93 -34.16 14.75
CA ASP A 560 -27.10 -33.39 14.34
C ASP A 560 -27.18 -33.17 12.82
N LEU A 561 -26.04 -32.99 12.16
CA LEU A 561 -25.97 -32.78 10.71
C LEU A 561 -26.64 -33.90 9.94
N ARG A 562 -26.41 -35.17 10.33
CA ARG A 562 -26.97 -36.33 9.62
C ARG A 562 -28.44 -36.59 9.94
N ASN A 563 -29.01 -35.86 10.89
CA ASN A 563 -30.38 -36.05 11.33
C ASN A 563 -31.39 -35.46 10.32
N GLU A 564 -32.21 -36.33 9.73
CA GLU A 564 -33.22 -35.99 8.72
C GLU A 564 -34.44 -35.24 9.27
N SER A 565 -34.64 -35.28 10.59
CA SER A 565 -35.62 -34.42 11.28
C SER A 565 -35.08 -32.99 11.47
N LEU A 566 -33.77 -32.81 11.35
CA LEU A 566 -33.11 -31.51 11.41
C LEU A 566 -32.82 -31.01 10.00
N LEU A 567 -31.55 -31.02 9.57
CA LEU A 567 -31.11 -30.35 8.36
C LEU A 567 -30.94 -31.29 7.15
N TRP A 568 -30.71 -32.59 7.38
CA TRP A 568 -30.33 -33.51 6.32
C TRP A 568 -31.47 -33.74 5.31
N THR A 569 -31.10 -33.79 4.02
CA THR A 569 -31.99 -34.20 2.92
C THR A 569 -31.18 -35.02 1.89
N PRO A 570 -31.83 -35.81 1.02
CA PRO A 570 -31.19 -36.45 -0.13
C PRO A 570 -30.59 -35.47 -1.16
N PHE A 571 -30.86 -34.18 -1.06
CA PHE A 571 -30.50 -33.15 -2.03
C PHE A 571 -29.47 -32.13 -1.50
N GLY A 572 -29.05 -32.29 -0.23
CA GLY A 572 -28.22 -31.34 0.52
C GLY A 572 -28.83 -30.97 1.88
N LEU A 573 -28.19 -30.06 2.61
CA LEU A 573 -28.68 -29.51 3.87
C LEU A 573 -29.68 -28.38 3.61
N ARG A 574 -30.87 -28.50 4.20
CA ARG A 574 -31.90 -27.45 4.22
C ARG A 574 -31.46 -26.28 5.12
N SER A 575 -31.96 -25.08 4.87
CA SER A 575 -31.51 -23.86 5.60
C SER A 575 -31.94 -23.79 7.06
N LEU A 576 -33.06 -24.41 7.41
CA LEU A 576 -33.64 -24.39 8.74
C LEU A 576 -34.25 -25.76 9.09
N ALA A 577 -34.05 -26.24 10.31
CA ALA A 577 -34.53 -27.54 10.75
C ALA A 577 -36.06 -27.62 10.73
N LYS A 578 -36.61 -28.79 10.40
CA LYS A 578 -38.07 -29.01 10.40
C LYS A 578 -38.70 -28.81 11.79
N THR A 579 -37.90 -28.99 12.83
CA THR A 579 -38.30 -28.79 14.23
C THR A 579 -38.43 -27.32 14.62
N SER A 580 -37.93 -26.38 13.81
CA SER A 580 -38.08 -24.95 14.08
C SER A 580 -39.53 -24.51 13.86
N PRO A 581 -40.10 -23.66 14.75
CA PRO A 581 -41.43 -23.10 14.54
C PRO A 581 -41.50 -22.19 13.31
N LEU A 582 -40.36 -21.75 12.78
CA LEU A 582 -40.27 -20.90 11.59
C LEU A 582 -40.02 -21.68 10.29
N TYR A 583 -39.89 -23.01 10.34
CA TYR A 583 -39.71 -23.83 9.16
C TYR A 583 -40.88 -23.65 8.17
N MET A 584 -40.53 -23.31 6.92
CA MET A 584 -41.43 -22.99 5.82
C MET A 584 -42.46 -21.88 6.10
N GLN A 585 -42.29 -21.12 7.19
CA GLN A 585 -43.14 -19.98 7.52
C GLN A 585 -42.79 -18.77 6.67
N ARG A 586 -43.81 -18.10 6.16
CA ARG A 586 -43.66 -16.81 5.46
C ARG A 586 -43.19 -15.72 6.42
N ASN A 587 -42.45 -14.76 5.90
CA ASN A 587 -42.02 -13.61 6.68
C ASN A 587 -43.08 -12.50 6.64
N THR A 588 -43.74 -12.33 5.49
CA THR A 588 -44.90 -11.43 5.28
C THR A 588 -45.93 -12.09 4.35
N GLU A 589 -47.02 -11.39 4.01
CA GLU A 589 -47.96 -11.85 2.98
C GLU A 589 -47.32 -12.00 1.59
N HIS A 590 -46.22 -11.30 1.31
CA HIS A 590 -45.57 -11.30 -0.01
C HIS A 590 -44.15 -11.88 0.00
N ASP A 591 -43.60 -12.18 1.18
CA ASP A 591 -42.25 -12.72 1.36
C ASP A 591 -42.32 -14.23 1.72
N PRO A 592 -42.15 -15.14 0.73
CA PRO A 592 -42.19 -16.58 0.95
C PRO A 592 -41.02 -17.07 1.83
N PRO A 593 -41.05 -18.34 2.31
CA PRO A 593 -39.94 -18.89 3.09
C PRO A 593 -38.65 -19.01 2.26
N TYR A 594 -37.82 -17.96 2.29
CA TYR A 594 -36.60 -17.85 1.49
C TYR A 594 -35.40 -18.58 2.12
N TRP A 595 -35.11 -18.29 3.39
CA TRP A 595 -34.04 -18.94 4.19
C TRP A 595 -34.59 -19.90 5.27
N ARG A 596 -35.83 -20.38 5.08
CA ARG A 596 -36.57 -21.15 6.08
C ARG A 596 -36.90 -22.57 5.60
N GLY A 597 -36.02 -23.17 4.82
CA GLY A 597 -36.25 -24.49 4.23
C GLY A 597 -35.36 -24.76 3.03
N PRO A 598 -35.39 -23.94 1.97
CA PRO A 598 -34.61 -24.21 0.76
C PRO A 598 -33.11 -24.52 1.01
N ILE A 599 -32.53 -25.30 0.10
CA ILE A 599 -31.14 -25.74 0.10
C ILE A 599 -30.29 -24.73 -0.69
N TRP A 600 -29.25 -24.22 -0.03
CA TRP A 600 -28.34 -23.22 -0.58
C TRP A 600 -26.95 -23.80 -0.79
N ILE A 601 -26.44 -23.73 -2.02
CA ILE A 601 -25.20 -24.42 -2.42
C ILE A 601 -23.96 -23.82 -1.78
N ASN A 602 -23.87 -22.51 -1.57
CA ASN A 602 -22.77 -21.88 -0.83
C ASN A 602 -22.65 -22.40 0.61
N MET A 603 -23.77 -22.51 1.32
CA MET A 603 -23.76 -22.99 2.71
C MET A 603 -23.41 -24.47 2.78
N ASN A 604 -23.96 -25.27 1.86
CA ASN A 604 -23.59 -26.67 1.71
C ASN A 604 -22.12 -26.86 1.35
N PHE A 605 -21.57 -26.03 0.47
CA PHE A 605 -20.16 -26.04 0.10
C PHE A 605 -19.26 -25.81 1.33
N LEU A 606 -19.58 -24.83 2.17
CA LEU A 606 -18.81 -24.57 3.39
C LEU A 606 -18.84 -25.77 4.36
N VAL A 607 -19.99 -26.43 4.51
CA VAL A 607 -20.09 -27.64 5.35
C VAL A 607 -19.29 -28.79 4.74
N VAL A 608 -19.41 -29.05 3.42
CA VAL A 608 -18.62 -30.10 2.75
C VAL A 608 -17.12 -29.83 2.88
N ARG A 609 -16.68 -28.57 2.73
CA ARG A 609 -15.28 -28.19 2.95
C ARG A 609 -14.84 -28.51 4.38
N ALA A 610 -15.59 -28.05 5.38
CA ALA A 610 -15.24 -28.30 6.78
C ALA A 610 -15.17 -29.81 7.09
N LEU A 611 -16.14 -30.60 6.61
CA LEU A 611 -16.15 -32.06 6.76
C LEU A 611 -14.90 -32.70 6.15
N ARG A 612 -14.45 -32.23 4.97
CA ARG A 612 -13.21 -32.68 4.34
C ARG A 612 -11.99 -32.37 5.21
N THR A 613 -11.93 -31.19 5.81
CA THR A 613 -10.85 -30.80 6.72
C THR A 613 -10.82 -31.75 7.92
N TYR A 614 -11.94 -31.92 8.61
CA TYR A 614 -12.01 -32.79 9.79
C TYR A 614 -11.80 -34.28 9.45
N ALA A 615 -12.14 -34.74 8.25
CA ALA A 615 -11.84 -36.08 7.76
C ALA A 615 -10.34 -36.38 7.58
N ARG A 616 -9.50 -35.33 7.54
CA ARG A 616 -8.03 -35.42 7.37
C ARG A 616 -7.25 -35.19 8.66
N ILE A 617 -7.92 -34.74 9.71
CA ILE A 617 -7.30 -34.52 11.02
C ILE A 617 -7.49 -35.79 11.84
N GLU A 618 -6.40 -36.29 12.44
CA GLU A 618 -6.49 -37.42 13.38
C GLU A 618 -7.30 -37.03 14.61
N GLY A 619 -8.26 -37.88 15.00
CA GLY A 619 -9.15 -37.64 16.14
C GLY A 619 -10.39 -38.52 16.12
N GLU A 620 -11.16 -38.49 17.21
CA GLU A 620 -12.37 -39.31 17.42
C GLU A 620 -13.40 -39.15 16.30
N TYR A 621 -13.51 -37.94 15.73
CA TYR A 621 -14.55 -37.60 14.75
C TYR A 621 -14.13 -37.74 13.29
N LYS A 622 -12.89 -38.17 13.01
CA LYS A 622 -12.32 -38.28 11.66
C LYS A 622 -13.18 -39.12 10.71
N GLU A 623 -13.45 -40.37 11.10
CA GLU A 623 -14.22 -41.32 10.28
C GLU A 623 -15.64 -40.80 10.05
N ARG A 624 -16.26 -40.25 11.09
CA ARG A 624 -17.61 -39.67 10.97
C ARG A 624 -17.65 -38.48 10.03
N ALA A 625 -16.65 -37.61 10.07
CA ALA A 625 -16.54 -36.48 9.14
C ALA A 625 -16.32 -36.96 7.70
N ALA A 626 -15.54 -38.02 7.49
CA ALA A 626 -15.31 -38.61 6.17
C ALA A 626 -16.60 -39.19 5.55
N GLU A 627 -17.38 -39.94 6.33
CA GLU A 627 -18.68 -40.46 5.89
C GLU A 627 -19.62 -39.33 5.45
N LEU A 628 -19.76 -38.30 6.30
CA LEU A 628 -20.65 -37.17 6.03
C LEU A 628 -20.18 -36.34 4.84
N TYR A 629 -18.87 -36.17 4.67
CA TYR A 629 -18.28 -35.53 3.51
C TYR A 629 -18.72 -36.23 2.23
N ASP A 630 -18.53 -37.54 2.15
CA ASP A 630 -18.85 -38.33 0.96
C ASP A 630 -20.35 -38.33 0.65
N GLU A 631 -21.20 -38.54 1.66
CA GLU A 631 -22.65 -38.50 1.47
C GLU A 631 -23.15 -37.12 1.04
N LEU A 632 -22.79 -36.06 1.77
CA LEU A 632 -23.33 -34.72 1.52
C LEU A 632 -22.86 -34.19 0.17
N ARG A 633 -21.58 -34.37 -0.15
CA ARG A 633 -21.00 -33.97 -1.44
C ARG A 633 -21.73 -34.64 -2.59
N ARG A 634 -21.95 -35.95 -2.52
CA ARG A 634 -22.69 -36.71 -3.55
C ARG A 634 -24.12 -36.20 -3.71
N ASN A 635 -24.84 -35.98 -2.61
CA ASN A 635 -26.23 -35.50 -2.63
C ASN A 635 -26.34 -34.13 -3.32
N VAL A 636 -25.47 -33.19 -2.97
CA VAL A 636 -25.47 -31.83 -3.54
C VAL A 636 -25.14 -31.87 -5.04
N ILE A 637 -24.09 -32.58 -5.44
CA ILE A 637 -23.69 -32.70 -6.86
C ILE A 637 -24.80 -33.37 -7.67
N ALA A 638 -25.35 -34.48 -7.17
CA ALA A 638 -26.39 -35.22 -7.86
C ALA A 638 -27.65 -34.38 -8.07
N ASN A 639 -28.06 -33.58 -7.07
CA ASN A 639 -29.24 -32.74 -7.18
C ASN A 639 -29.06 -31.57 -8.17
N VAL A 640 -27.93 -30.87 -8.11
CA VAL A 640 -27.65 -29.78 -9.05
C VAL A 640 -27.57 -30.33 -10.48
N PHE A 641 -26.92 -31.48 -10.66
CA PHE A 641 -26.79 -32.12 -11.97
C PHE A 641 -28.13 -32.64 -12.53
N SER A 642 -28.99 -33.22 -11.68
CA SER A 642 -30.30 -33.71 -12.10
C SER A 642 -31.20 -32.55 -12.56
N GLU A 643 -31.18 -31.43 -11.84
CA GLU A 643 -31.94 -30.23 -12.21
C GLU A 643 -31.39 -29.55 -13.46
N TYR A 644 -30.06 -29.53 -13.63
CA TYR A 644 -29.44 -29.09 -14.87
C TYR A 644 -29.88 -29.98 -16.05
N LYS A 645 -29.85 -31.31 -15.91
CA LYS A 645 -30.34 -32.23 -16.94
C LYS A 645 -31.83 -32.03 -17.25
N ARG A 646 -32.65 -31.80 -16.23
CA ARG A 646 -34.10 -31.65 -16.38
C ARG A 646 -34.50 -30.32 -17.01
N THR A 647 -33.75 -29.25 -16.73
CA THR A 647 -34.19 -27.87 -17.04
C THR A 647 -33.26 -27.11 -17.98
N GLY A 648 -32.03 -27.57 -18.19
CA GLY A 648 -30.98 -26.85 -18.92
C GLY A 648 -30.31 -25.73 -18.10
N TYR A 649 -30.68 -25.56 -16.83
CA TYR A 649 -30.23 -24.43 -16.00
C TYR A 649 -29.72 -24.89 -14.64
N VAL A 650 -28.75 -24.13 -14.11
CA VAL A 650 -28.42 -24.10 -12.68
C VAL A 650 -29.29 -23.04 -12.01
N TRP A 651 -29.73 -23.34 -10.78
CA TRP A 651 -30.68 -22.52 -10.03
C TRP A 651 -30.05 -21.92 -8.78
N GLU A 652 -30.64 -20.84 -8.31
CA GLU A 652 -30.22 -20.09 -7.12
C GLU A 652 -30.25 -20.91 -5.83
N GLN A 653 -31.32 -21.69 -5.64
CA GLN A 653 -31.56 -22.55 -4.49
C GLN A 653 -32.42 -23.76 -4.90
N TYR A 654 -32.54 -24.75 -4.03
CA TYR A 654 -33.25 -26.01 -4.32
C TYR A 654 -34.29 -26.33 -3.25
N ASP A 655 -35.39 -26.94 -3.64
CA ASP A 655 -36.44 -27.40 -2.74
C ASP A 655 -35.94 -28.55 -1.85
N ASP A 656 -36.18 -28.46 -0.55
CA ASP A 656 -35.67 -29.41 0.44
C ASP A 656 -36.45 -30.72 0.54
N THR A 657 -37.56 -30.84 -0.20
CA THR A 657 -38.43 -32.02 -0.24
C THR A 657 -38.36 -32.73 -1.59
N THR A 658 -38.20 -31.98 -2.68
CA THR A 658 -38.24 -32.50 -4.06
C THR A 658 -36.93 -32.35 -4.81
N GLY A 659 -35.97 -31.59 -4.29
CA GLY A 659 -34.71 -31.28 -4.97
C GLY A 659 -34.84 -30.27 -6.12
N LYS A 660 -36.07 -29.88 -6.50
CA LYS A 660 -36.30 -29.00 -7.66
C LYS A 660 -35.69 -27.61 -7.47
N GLY A 661 -35.10 -27.06 -8.52
CA GLY A 661 -34.57 -25.70 -8.56
C GLY A 661 -35.65 -24.64 -8.30
N LYS A 662 -35.29 -23.62 -7.52
CA LYS A 662 -36.09 -22.49 -7.08
C LYS A 662 -35.32 -21.18 -7.24
N GLY A 663 -36.04 -20.06 -7.33
CA GLY A 663 -35.45 -18.73 -7.45
C GLY A 663 -34.98 -18.42 -8.88
N CYS A 664 -33.92 -17.62 -8.98
CA CYS A 664 -33.38 -17.14 -10.25
C CYS A 664 -32.82 -18.27 -11.13
N ARG A 665 -33.00 -18.15 -12.45
CA ARG A 665 -32.37 -18.99 -13.49
C ARG A 665 -32.25 -18.21 -14.81
N PRO A 666 -31.20 -18.42 -15.63
CA PRO A 666 -29.96 -19.14 -15.30
C PRO A 666 -29.22 -18.48 -14.14
N PHE A 667 -28.66 -19.28 -13.22
CA PHE A 667 -27.93 -18.78 -12.07
C PHE A 667 -26.53 -19.39 -11.95
N THR A 668 -25.52 -18.58 -12.25
CA THR A 668 -24.10 -18.96 -12.17
C THR A 668 -23.37 -18.27 -11.02
N GLY A 669 -24.11 -17.76 -10.03
CA GLY A 669 -23.56 -17.22 -8.78
C GLY A 669 -23.02 -18.32 -7.86
N TRP A 670 -23.41 -18.33 -6.59
CA TRP A 670 -22.92 -19.32 -5.61
C TRP A 670 -23.17 -20.79 -5.98
N SER A 671 -24.18 -21.11 -6.79
CA SER A 671 -24.44 -22.50 -7.19
C SER A 671 -23.36 -23.08 -8.11
N SER A 672 -22.51 -22.25 -8.71
CA SER A 672 -21.33 -22.68 -9.47
C SER A 672 -20.25 -23.33 -8.60
N LEU A 673 -20.31 -23.17 -7.26
CA LEU A 673 -19.43 -23.88 -6.32
C LEU A 673 -19.54 -25.40 -6.41
N VAL A 674 -20.61 -25.93 -7.05
CA VAL A 674 -20.70 -27.36 -7.39
C VAL A 674 -19.50 -27.85 -8.21
N VAL A 675 -18.89 -26.98 -9.02
CA VAL A 675 -17.67 -27.33 -9.79
C VAL A 675 -16.50 -27.59 -8.84
N LEU A 676 -16.33 -26.75 -7.81
CA LEU A 676 -15.30 -26.98 -6.78
C LEU A 676 -15.58 -28.26 -6.01
N LEU A 677 -16.85 -28.54 -5.68
CA LEU A 677 -17.26 -29.82 -5.09
C LEU A 677 -16.86 -31.00 -5.97
N MET A 678 -17.08 -30.92 -7.28
CA MET A 678 -16.73 -31.99 -8.22
C MET A 678 -15.22 -32.18 -8.34
N SER A 679 -14.44 -31.10 -8.45
CA SER A 679 -12.97 -31.15 -8.61
C SER A 679 -12.21 -31.38 -7.30
N GLU A 680 -12.87 -31.17 -6.16
CA GLU A 680 -12.25 -31.19 -4.83
C GLU A 680 -11.07 -30.22 -4.68
N THR A 681 -11.15 -29.06 -5.33
CA THR A 681 -10.13 -28.00 -5.30
C THR A 681 -10.52 -26.88 -4.34
N PHE A 682 -10.60 -27.20 -3.05
CA PHE A 682 -10.91 -26.28 -1.95
C PHE A 682 -10.33 -26.77 -0.63
#